data_AF-A0AA96Q2F0-F1
#
_entry.id   AF-A0AA96Q2F0-F1
#
_cell.length_a   1.000
_cell.length_b   1.000
_cell.length_c   1.000
_cell.angle_alpha   90.00
_cell.angle_beta   90.00
_cell.angle_gamma   90.00
#
_symmetry.space_group_name_H-M   'P 1'
#
loop_
_entity.id
_entity.type
_entity.pdbx_description
1 polymer ?
#
loop_
_entity_poly.entity_id
_entity_poly.type
_entity_poly.pdbx_seq_one_letter_code
_entity_poly.pdbx_strand_id
1 'polypeptide(L)'
;MVKQYRINIDGKEITALPGQTILEAARENDIYIPSLCYDERMEVYGACGICVVEVEGNPKLLKACATEVAPGMVVHTKTDRVRESRKTNLELLLSNHVGDCRPPCAKECPAQTDCQGYVGLIATGHYREAIELIREKIPLPGSIGRVCPHPCEAACRRGLKDEPVSIAWLKRFAAEQDAASDDPFIPEIAESTGKKVAIIGAGPYGLSMAYFLRQEGHEVTIYESMPKAGGMLRYGIPEYRLPKQVLDEEIDRICQMGVTLLTNVKVGTDISFESIREKYDAVCLGIGAWKSTGVGCEGEDAIGVVGGIDFLRKAARNEQQKVGARVAIVGGGNTAMDACRTAVRLGAEKVYNVYRRTVDEMPADRVEIEEAQEEGVIFKNLTNPLKICKNADGAVDKMILQVMELGEPDASGRRAPVPVEGKTEELDVDMVILAIGQAVNPTGIEGLELTRKKGIVYDKNTFMTSIPGVFAGGDCGNDKISIAIEAIADARKGSDIVDAYLNGETIAYEPEYTVATRKVTAETFEDREYQCRPKMEELSPEERKDNFREIVKGYTEEQAIAEASRCLECGCHDYYECKLVRMANEYHVKPERLAGEMNENECKNDHPFIIRDTNKCILCGLCVRACEEVMGVGALGFVKRGFDTVVLPAMGKSLNEAGCISCGQCVSVCPVGALEERSVMNKPVPLPTEKKTMICGYCSVGCSLTTESCGSAVLKANPDKEGAVNKGVLCMGGKFGFASALKKDGALVNPMIRNRNGDLEETDYHSAFVVAAKKAESIGNRYGRDAVAVAISDRYTNEEAYVVKKLAEGLGAKVLSFDNRACGLEPVLGLTSSPNTIDELLSTDVILAVGYEMKANAVIRVKLMQAAKNGAKVVLINPTGMEQDHMQFAYKKIYTEDSLDFLQQVAKAAAESGKGASVEGFDAFNASLADVKVGEEAAEIAKLYTDAKKSMIVLQQNVVSEDCATLLADLAVVSGHVGSPRDGILLVKPKNNTQGINDLGITAGAESLAGVKALLVFGENPDPALLSDLEFLAVCDTHMTPAAQKADVVFPGTAPIHAEGSYTNTERRFQATEQAATPEVLMNNMQVAVELGRLLEMPMPYDTMDEVIHEMESSVPAYRYASEGEILGGVLVPEKKVLVPVTGGKFADPMKNTDYLKELIMK
;
A
#
# COMPACT_ATOMS: atom_id res chain seq x y z
N MET A 1 3.55 39.49 -25.11
CA MET A 1 2.48 38.51 -25.39
C MET A 1 3.13 37.32 -26.05
N VAL A 2 3.17 36.16 -25.38
CA VAL A 2 3.66 34.92 -25.99
C VAL A 2 2.62 34.50 -27.03
N LYS A 3 3.06 34.18 -28.26
CA LYS A 3 2.16 33.71 -29.33
C LYS A 3 1.55 32.39 -28.87
N GLN A 4 0.23 32.31 -28.75
CA GLN A 4 -0.49 31.08 -28.40
C GLN A 4 -1.17 30.50 -29.64
N TYR A 5 -1.18 29.18 -29.75
CA TYR A 5 -1.95 28.45 -30.74
C TYR A 5 -3.28 28.03 -30.14
N ARG A 6 -4.36 28.22 -30.90
CA ARG A 6 -5.66 27.62 -30.59
C ARG A 6 -5.72 26.28 -31.29
N ILE A 7 -6.02 25.24 -30.52
CA ILE A 7 -6.20 23.88 -31.01
C ILE A 7 -7.46 23.29 -30.38
N ASN A 8 -8.02 22.28 -31.04
CA ASN A 8 -9.19 21.57 -30.55
C ASN A 8 -8.79 20.12 -30.23
N ILE A 9 -9.14 19.62 -29.05
CA ILE A 9 -8.98 18.20 -28.70
C ILE A 9 -10.35 17.66 -28.26
N ASP A 10 -10.88 16.68 -29.00
CA ASP A 10 -12.19 16.06 -28.74
C ASP A 10 -13.34 17.07 -28.53
N GLY A 11 -13.34 18.19 -29.28
CA GLY A 11 -14.35 19.24 -29.19
C GLY A 11 -14.02 20.35 -28.18
N LYS A 12 -13.00 20.17 -27.32
CA LYS A 12 -12.57 21.19 -26.35
C LYS A 12 -11.54 22.12 -27.01
N GLU A 13 -11.89 23.40 -27.15
CA GLU A 13 -10.95 24.44 -27.54
C GLU A 13 -9.97 24.73 -26.40
N ILE A 14 -8.67 24.61 -26.68
CA ILE A 14 -7.60 24.89 -25.73
C ILE A 14 -6.53 25.79 -26.35
N THR A 15 -5.73 26.41 -25.48
CA THR A 15 -4.57 27.20 -25.89
C THR A 15 -3.29 26.45 -25.56
N ALA A 16 -2.36 26.43 -26.52
CA ALA A 16 -1.06 25.80 -26.38
C ALA A 16 0.05 26.75 -26.83
N LEU A 17 1.25 26.57 -26.28
CA LEU A 17 2.45 27.31 -26.63
C LEU A 17 3.16 26.66 -27.83
N PRO A 18 3.77 27.45 -28.74
CA PRO A 18 4.62 26.93 -29.79
C PRO A 18 5.75 26.07 -29.21
N GLY A 19 5.97 24.89 -29.79
CA GLY A 19 6.98 23.93 -29.33
C GLY A 19 6.47 22.90 -28.31
N GLN A 20 5.27 23.09 -27.74
CA GLN A 20 4.63 22.04 -26.94
C GLN A 20 4.19 20.88 -27.83
N THR A 21 4.27 19.67 -27.28
CA THR A 21 3.67 18.48 -27.87
C THR A 21 2.16 18.45 -27.62
N ILE A 22 1.42 17.68 -28.42
CA ILE A 22 -0.03 17.46 -28.19
C ILE A 22 -0.27 16.90 -26.78
N LEU A 23 0.59 16.01 -26.28
CA LEU A 23 0.44 15.41 -24.96
C LEU A 23 0.62 16.43 -23.82
N GLU A 24 1.60 17.33 -23.93
CA GLU A 24 1.82 18.39 -22.94
C GLU A 24 0.63 19.36 -22.93
N ALA A 25 0.22 19.84 -24.11
CA ALA A 25 -0.93 20.72 -24.23
C ALA A 25 -2.22 20.08 -23.70
N ALA A 26 -2.41 18.78 -23.92
CA ALA A 26 -3.55 18.04 -23.38
C ALA A 26 -3.50 18.00 -21.84
N ARG A 27 -2.36 17.69 -21.24
CA ARG A 27 -2.18 17.59 -19.78
C ARG A 27 -2.40 18.92 -19.07
N GLU A 28 -1.82 20.01 -19.58
CA GLU A 28 -2.01 21.36 -19.03
C GLU A 28 -3.47 21.84 -19.07
N ASN A 29 -4.33 21.16 -19.84
CA ASN A 29 -5.75 21.47 -19.98
C ASN A 29 -6.67 20.34 -19.47
N ASP A 30 -6.16 19.46 -18.60
CA ASP A 30 -6.88 18.34 -17.98
C ASP A 30 -7.51 17.37 -18.99
N ILE A 31 -6.83 17.14 -20.12
CA ILE A 31 -7.25 16.18 -21.14
C ILE A 31 -6.35 14.94 -21.06
N TYR A 32 -6.96 13.82 -20.71
CA TYR A 32 -6.23 12.56 -20.57
C TYR A 32 -5.93 11.91 -21.93
N ILE A 33 -4.64 11.73 -22.21
CA ILE A 33 -4.13 10.87 -23.28
C ILE A 33 -3.22 9.81 -22.64
N PRO A 34 -3.50 8.49 -22.83
CA PRO A 34 -2.77 7.44 -22.13
C PRO A 34 -1.33 7.27 -22.64
N SER A 35 -0.43 6.89 -21.74
CA SER A 35 0.98 6.64 -22.06
C SER A 35 1.62 5.68 -21.05
N LEU A 36 2.46 4.75 -21.54
CA LEU A 36 3.25 3.85 -20.68
C LEU A 36 4.73 4.23 -20.60
N CYS A 37 5.27 4.97 -21.58
CA CYS A 37 6.70 5.28 -21.68
C CYS A 37 7.03 6.79 -21.58
N TYR A 38 6.10 7.60 -21.08
CA TYR A 38 6.28 9.06 -20.98
C TYR A 38 6.48 9.50 -19.53
N ASP A 39 7.47 10.35 -19.32
CA ASP A 39 7.76 11.10 -18.11
C ASP A 39 8.27 12.47 -18.56
N GLU A 40 7.76 13.55 -17.99
CA GLU A 40 8.02 14.93 -18.45
C GLU A 40 9.45 15.40 -18.22
N ARG A 41 10.20 14.71 -17.36
CA ARG A 41 11.59 15.04 -17.02
C ARG A 41 12.59 14.46 -18.02
N MET A 42 12.14 13.67 -18.98
CA MET A 42 12.95 12.93 -19.94
C MET A 42 12.65 13.37 -21.37
N GLU A 43 13.57 13.11 -22.28
CA GLU A 43 13.37 13.37 -23.70
C GLU A 43 12.30 12.45 -24.30
N VAL A 44 11.74 12.85 -25.44
CA VAL A 44 10.65 12.09 -26.07
C VAL A 44 11.16 10.77 -26.64
N TYR A 45 10.55 9.66 -26.22
CA TYR A 45 10.91 8.31 -26.70
C TYR A 45 9.86 7.68 -27.61
N GLY A 46 8.58 7.77 -27.22
CA GLY A 46 7.45 7.32 -28.04
C GLY A 46 7.40 5.82 -28.36
N ALA A 47 8.11 4.95 -27.64
CA ALA A 47 8.18 3.52 -27.97
C ALA A 47 6.88 2.74 -27.73
N CYS A 48 6.09 3.07 -26.68
CA CYS A 48 4.93 2.25 -26.31
C CYS A 48 3.74 2.34 -27.29
N GLY A 49 3.66 3.38 -28.12
CA GLY A 49 2.56 3.55 -29.08
C GLY A 49 1.17 3.80 -28.47
N ILE A 50 1.04 4.00 -27.17
CA ILE A 50 -0.26 4.17 -26.51
C ILE A 50 -0.83 5.59 -26.68
N CYS A 51 0.03 6.61 -26.72
CA CYS A 51 -0.39 8.02 -26.86
C CYS A 51 -0.81 8.42 -28.29
N VAL A 52 -1.13 7.45 -29.16
CA VAL A 52 -1.53 7.75 -30.54
C VAL A 52 -2.85 8.52 -30.57
N VAL A 53 -2.94 9.47 -31.50
CA VAL A 53 -4.09 10.33 -31.76
C VAL A 53 -4.29 10.51 -33.26
N GLU A 54 -5.52 10.86 -33.65
CA GLU A 54 -5.88 11.21 -35.01
C GLU A 54 -5.91 12.74 -35.13
N VAL A 55 -5.32 13.28 -36.19
CA VAL A 55 -5.29 14.73 -36.46
C VAL A 55 -5.95 15.00 -37.81
N GLU A 56 -6.90 15.93 -37.85
CA GLU A 56 -7.65 16.22 -39.06
C GLU A 56 -6.72 16.62 -40.22
N GLY A 57 -6.97 16.05 -41.40
CA GLY A 57 -6.12 16.24 -42.59
C GLY A 57 -4.83 15.42 -42.61
N ASN A 58 -4.48 14.68 -41.54
CA ASN A 58 -3.33 13.77 -41.55
C ASN A 58 -3.77 12.32 -41.82
N PRO A 59 -3.27 11.66 -42.87
CA PRO A 59 -3.65 10.28 -43.16
C PRO A 59 -3.09 9.26 -42.15
N LYS A 60 -2.10 9.61 -41.32
CA LYS A 60 -1.47 8.73 -40.33
C LYS A 60 -1.90 9.11 -38.91
N LEU A 61 -2.00 8.12 -38.03
CA LEU A 61 -2.05 8.38 -36.60
C LEU A 61 -0.69 8.93 -36.14
N LEU A 62 -0.74 9.94 -35.28
CA LEU A 62 0.43 10.62 -34.75
C LEU A 62 0.61 10.27 -33.28
N LYS A 63 1.85 10.27 -32.79
CA LYS A 63 2.13 10.09 -31.36
C LYS A 63 2.00 11.44 -30.67
N ALA A 64 1.06 11.57 -29.74
CA ALA A 64 0.83 12.84 -29.06
C ALA A 64 2.07 13.36 -28.31
N CYS A 65 2.89 12.45 -27.77
CA CYS A 65 4.11 12.81 -27.04
C CYS A 65 5.26 13.34 -27.89
N ALA A 66 5.19 13.21 -29.22
CA ALA A 66 6.27 13.58 -30.13
C ALA A 66 5.84 14.57 -31.22
N THR A 67 4.56 14.91 -31.26
CA THR A 67 3.99 15.77 -32.30
C THR A 67 3.78 17.15 -31.70
N GLU A 68 4.46 18.15 -32.23
CA GLU A 68 4.26 19.55 -31.83
C GLU A 68 2.89 20.07 -32.26
N VAL A 69 2.29 20.93 -31.44
CA VAL A 69 1.03 21.59 -31.74
C VAL A 69 1.19 22.61 -32.88
N ALA A 70 0.18 22.72 -33.75
CA ALA A 70 0.13 23.70 -34.83
C ALA A 70 -1.12 24.58 -34.71
N PRO A 71 -1.11 25.83 -35.24
CA PRO A 71 -2.29 26.69 -35.22
C PRO A 71 -3.49 26.04 -35.90
N GLY A 72 -4.65 26.02 -35.23
CA GLY A 72 -5.89 25.46 -35.76
C GLY A 72 -5.90 23.94 -35.86
N MET A 73 -4.97 23.24 -35.20
CA MET A 73 -4.92 21.78 -35.17
C MET A 73 -6.17 21.22 -34.48
N VAL A 74 -6.80 20.21 -35.10
CA VAL A 74 -7.94 19.48 -34.55
C VAL A 74 -7.50 18.03 -34.31
N VAL A 75 -7.60 17.59 -33.06
CA VAL A 75 -7.13 16.30 -32.58
C VAL A 75 -8.31 15.48 -32.05
N HIS A 76 -8.39 14.22 -32.44
CA HIS A 76 -9.34 13.25 -31.93
C HIS A 76 -8.61 12.11 -31.21
N THR A 77 -8.98 11.84 -29.96
CA THR A 77 -8.31 10.84 -29.12
C THR A 77 -9.12 9.56 -28.92
N LYS A 78 -10.40 9.56 -29.36
CA LYS A 78 -11.39 8.51 -29.09
C LYS A 78 -11.97 7.84 -30.34
N THR A 79 -11.40 8.05 -31.52
CA THR A 79 -11.88 7.39 -32.76
C THR A 79 -11.65 5.89 -32.72
N ASP A 80 -12.47 5.11 -33.44
CA ASP A 80 -12.31 3.64 -33.53
C ASP A 80 -10.91 3.25 -34.01
N ARG A 81 -10.35 4.05 -34.92
CA ARG A 81 -9.00 3.87 -35.45
C ARG A 81 -7.93 4.04 -34.36
N VAL A 82 -8.08 5.05 -33.50
CA VAL A 82 -7.18 5.26 -32.35
C VAL A 82 -7.33 4.12 -31.35
N ARG A 83 -8.57 3.72 -31.01
CA ARG A 83 -8.84 2.63 -30.06
C ARG A 83 -8.24 1.30 -30.53
N GLU A 84 -8.44 0.91 -31.79
CA GLU A 84 -7.89 -0.34 -32.33
C GLU A 84 -6.35 -0.30 -32.41
N SER A 85 -5.77 0.86 -32.73
CA SER A 85 -4.30 1.00 -32.72
C SER A 85 -3.71 0.85 -31.32
N ARG A 86 -4.34 1.45 -30.29
CA ARG A 86 -3.92 1.29 -28.89
C ARG A 86 -4.03 -0.16 -28.44
N LYS A 87 -5.16 -0.80 -28.74
CA LYS A 87 -5.41 -2.22 -28.48
C LYS A 87 -4.32 -3.11 -29.10
N THR A 88 -4.03 -2.93 -30.38
CA THR A 88 -2.98 -3.68 -31.09
C THR A 88 -1.61 -3.49 -30.44
N ASN A 89 -1.25 -2.25 -30.06
CA ASN A 89 0.01 -1.99 -29.38
C ASN A 89 0.08 -2.65 -27.99
N LEU A 90 -1.02 -2.66 -27.22
CA LEU A 90 -1.08 -3.38 -25.94
C LEU A 90 -0.95 -4.89 -26.12
N GLU A 91 -1.65 -5.47 -27.11
CA GLU A 91 -1.56 -6.90 -27.44
C GLU A 91 -0.10 -7.30 -27.79
N LEU A 92 0.63 -6.44 -28.51
CA LEU A 92 2.06 -6.64 -28.80
C LEU A 92 2.97 -6.51 -27.56
N LEU A 93 2.69 -5.57 -26.65
CA LEU A 93 3.46 -5.44 -25.41
C LEU A 93 3.24 -6.65 -24.50
N LEU A 94 2.02 -7.20 -24.50
CA LEU A 94 1.64 -8.38 -23.72
C LEU A 94 2.17 -9.69 -24.30
N SER A 95 2.45 -9.75 -25.61
CA SER A 95 2.87 -11.00 -26.27
C SER A 95 4.22 -11.54 -25.76
N ASN A 96 5.04 -10.70 -25.12
CA ASN A 96 6.32 -11.10 -24.50
C ASN A 96 6.36 -10.82 -22.99
N HIS A 97 5.22 -10.46 -22.37
CA HIS A 97 5.12 -10.24 -20.93
C HIS A 97 4.90 -11.57 -20.22
N VAL A 98 5.88 -12.02 -19.44
CA VAL A 98 5.85 -13.31 -18.74
C VAL A 98 5.74 -13.04 -17.23
N GLY A 99 4.62 -13.44 -16.64
CA GLY A 99 4.37 -13.25 -15.21
C GLY A 99 2.90 -13.42 -14.88
N ASP A 100 2.58 -13.93 -13.70
CA ASP A 100 1.18 -14.00 -13.26
C ASP A 100 0.80 -12.70 -12.58
N CYS A 101 -0.16 -11.97 -13.13
CA CYS A 101 -0.66 -10.75 -12.51
C CYS A 101 -1.38 -11.05 -11.19
N ARG A 102 -2.16 -12.15 -11.16
CA ARG A 102 -2.93 -12.60 -9.99
C ARG A 102 -2.51 -14.03 -9.60
N PRO A 103 -2.42 -14.34 -8.31
CA PRO A 103 -2.06 -15.68 -7.85
C PRO A 103 -3.18 -16.69 -8.17
N PRO A 104 -2.86 -17.98 -8.32
CA PRO A 104 -3.84 -19.02 -8.65
C PRO A 104 -4.97 -19.13 -7.61
N CYS A 105 -4.66 -18.92 -6.32
CA CYS A 105 -5.67 -18.95 -5.26
C CYS A 105 -6.77 -17.88 -5.43
N ALA A 106 -6.43 -16.69 -5.95
CA ALA A 106 -7.41 -15.66 -6.25
C ALA A 106 -8.19 -15.95 -7.54
N LYS A 107 -7.53 -16.51 -8.57
CA LYS A 107 -8.17 -16.87 -9.85
C LYS A 107 -9.19 -18.00 -9.72
N GLU A 108 -8.86 -19.02 -8.94
CA GLU A 108 -9.70 -20.20 -8.72
C GLU A 108 -10.78 -19.97 -7.65
N CYS A 109 -10.68 -18.89 -6.86
CA CYS A 109 -11.79 -18.49 -6.00
C CYS A 109 -12.93 -17.95 -6.87
N PRO A 110 -14.16 -18.50 -6.81
CA PRO A 110 -15.24 -18.01 -7.65
C PRO A 110 -15.61 -16.55 -7.41
N ALA A 111 -15.48 -16.09 -6.16
CA ALA A 111 -15.68 -14.69 -5.77
C ALA A 111 -14.49 -13.78 -6.13
N GLN A 112 -13.39 -14.33 -6.63
CA GLN A 112 -12.16 -13.61 -6.98
C GLN A 112 -11.59 -12.75 -5.85
N THR A 113 -11.79 -13.20 -4.60
CA THR A 113 -11.26 -12.54 -3.39
C THR A 113 -9.73 -12.54 -3.41
N ASP A 114 -9.11 -11.50 -2.85
CA ASP A 114 -7.65 -11.42 -2.78
C ASP A 114 -7.09 -12.31 -1.66
N CYS A 115 -6.99 -13.61 -1.94
CA CYS A 115 -6.44 -14.59 -1.03
C CYS A 115 -5.00 -14.31 -0.62
N GLN A 116 -4.17 -13.70 -1.49
CA GLN A 116 -2.78 -13.41 -1.14
C GLN A 116 -2.73 -12.21 -0.19
N GLY A 117 -3.49 -11.14 -0.47
CA GLY A 117 -3.52 -9.93 0.33
C GLY A 117 -3.91 -10.17 1.78
N TYR A 118 -5.06 -10.79 2.06
CA TYR A 118 -5.50 -10.97 3.45
C TYR A 118 -4.65 -12.00 4.22
N VAL A 119 -4.07 -12.98 3.52
CA VAL A 119 -3.12 -13.91 4.14
C VAL A 119 -1.83 -13.16 4.54
N GLY A 120 -1.32 -12.28 3.69
CA GLY A 120 -0.17 -11.44 4.03
C GLY A 120 -0.45 -10.54 5.24
N LEU A 121 -1.61 -9.88 5.25
CA LEU A 121 -2.05 -9.02 6.36
C LEU A 121 -2.13 -9.78 7.69
N ILE A 122 -2.70 -10.99 7.70
CA ILE A 122 -2.72 -11.85 8.90
C ILE A 122 -1.30 -12.24 9.34
N ALA A 123 -0.40 -12.57 8.40
CA ALA A 123 0.98 -12.90 8.74
C ALA A 123 1.74 -11.73 9.39
N THR A 124 1.28 -10.50 9.17
CA THR A 124 1.85 -9.27 9.73
C THR A 124 1.07 -8.69 10.91
N GLY A 125 -0.02 -9.33 11.36
CA GLY A 125 -0.82 -8.86 12.50
C GLY A 125 -1.89 -7.81 12.17
N HIS A 126 -2.11 -7.49 10.90
CA HIS A 126 -3.08 -6.48 10.43
C HIS A 126 -4.47 -7.09 10.20
N TYR A 127 -5.12 -7.55 11.28
CA TYR A 127 -6.37 -8.32 11.18
C TYR A 127 -7.58 -7.49 10.74
N ARG A 128 -7.61 -6.21 11.12
CA ARG A 128 -8.67 -5.28 10.71
C ARG A 128 -8.65 -5.08 9.20
N GLU A 129 -7.49 -4.72 8.66
CA GLU A 129 -7.30 -4.55 7.21
C GLU A 129 -7.56 -5.88 6.47
N ALA A 130 -7.23 -7.03 7.07
CA ALA A 130 -7.50 -8.34 6.48
C ALA A 130 -9.01 -8.61 6.32
N ILE A 131 -9.83 -8.31 7.33
CA ILE A 131 -11.28 -8.52 7.25
C ILE A 131 -11.95 -7.54 6.29
N GLU A 132 -11.45 -6.29 6.22
CA GLU A 132 -11.88 -5.27 5.27
C GLU A 132 -11.69 -5.77 3.83
N LEU A 133 -10.48 -6.22 3.51
CA LEU A 133 -10.14 -6.77 2.20
C LEU A 133 -10.97 -8.02 1.83
N ILE A 134 -11.26 -8.90 2.80
CA ILE A 134 -12.12 -10.06 2.56
C ILE A 134 -13.55 -9.61 2.21
N ARG A 135 -14.08 -8.61 2.93
CA ARG A 135 -15.47 -8.16 2.81
C ARG A 135 -15.75 -7.40 1.52
N GLU A 136 -14.74 -6.90 0.82
CA GLU A 136 -14.89 -6.37 -0.56
C GLU A 136 -15.57 -7.36 -1.52
N LYS A 137 -15.34 -8.67 -1.33
CA LYS A 137 -15.88 -9.74 -2.18
C LYS A 137 -16.75 -10.74 -1.42
N ILE A 138 -16.59 -10.88 -0.10
CA ILE A 138 -17.27 -11.90 0.70
C ILE A 138 -17.95 -11.26 1.91
N PRO A 139 -19.27 -10.97 1.85
CA PRO A 139 -20.00 -10.35 2.95
C PRO A 139 -20.22 -11.26 4.17
N LEU A 140 -20.08 -12.58 4.00
CA LEU A 140 -20.30 -13.61 5.02
C LEU A 140 -19.01 -14.41 5.31
N PRO A 141 -17.88 -13.78 5.65
CA PRO A 141 -16.58 -14.44 5.75
C PRO A 141 -16.51 -15.51 6.85
N GLY A 142 -17.17 -15.30 7.99
CA GLY A 142 -17.22 -16.24 9.11
C GLY A 142 -18.00 -17.51 8.78
N SER A 143 -19.11 -17.37 8.04
CA SER A 143 -19.86 -18.51 7.51
C SER A 143 -19.07 -19.24 6.42
N ILE A 144 -18.52 -18.51 5.44
CA ILE A 144 -17.80 -19.10 4.32
C ILE A 144 -16.49 -19.76 4.76
N GLY A 145 -15.79 -19.20 5.76
CA GLY A 145 -14.58 -19.80 6.33
C GLY A 145 -14.81 -21.19 6.96
N ARG A 146 -16.07 -21.55 7.27
CA ARG A 146 -16.45 -22.85 7.83
C ARG A 146 -16.95 -23.87 6.80
N VAL A 147 -17.58 -23.41 5.72
CA VAL A 147 -18.34 -24.29 4.80
C VAL A 147 -17.77 -24.35 3.38
N CYS A 148 -16.74 -23.58 3.08
CA CYS A 148 -16.15 -23.48 1.74
C CYS A 148 -15.39 -24.77 1.36
N PRO A 149 -15.60 -25.33 0.16
CA PRO A 149 -14.81 -26.44 -0.38
C PRO A 149 -13.45 -26.00 -0.96
N HIS A 150 -13.01 -24.77 -0.64
CA HIS A 150 -11.64 -24.27 -0.77
C HIS A 150 -10.90 -24.60 -2.10
N PRO A 151 -11.48 -24.33 -3.29
CA PRO A 151 -10.81 -24.54 -4.58
C PRO A 151 -9.51 -23.73 -4.72
N CYS A 152 -9.42 -22.61 -4.01
CA CYS A 152 -8.23 -21.77 -3.92
C CYS A 152 -7.03 -22.49 -3.26
N GLU A 153 -7.27 -23.42 -2.33
CA GLU A 153 -6.20 -24.19 -1.67
C GLU A 153 -5.71 -25.32 -2.60
N ALA A 154 -6.60 -25.96 -3.36
CA ALA A 154 -6.22 -26.97 -4.35
C ALA A 154 -5.28 -26.40 -5.43
N ALA A 155 -5.43 -25.12 -5.78
CA ALA A 155 -4.57 -24.42 -6.72
C ALA A 155 -3.36 -23.72 -6.08
N CYS A 156 -3.20 -23.81 -4.76
CA CYS A 156 -2.13 -23.13 -4.04
C CYS A 156 -0.76 -23.70 -4.41
N ARG A 157 0.13 -22.83 -4.88
CA ARG A 157 1.51 -23.20 -5.28
C ARG A 157 2.37 -23.74 -4.15
N ARG A 158 2.02 -23.45 -2.89
CA ARG A 158 2.70 -24.05 -1.73
C ARG A 158 2.61 -25.58 -1.75
N GLY A 159 1.55 -26.14 -2.31
CA GLY A 159 1.38 -27.59 -2.52
C GLY A 159 2.42 -28.22 -3.45
N LEU A 160 3.20 -27.44 -4.20
CA LEU A 160 4.34 -27.94 -4.98
C LEU A 160 5.59 -28.18 -4.11
N LYS A 161 5.61 -27.65 -2.89
CA LYS A 161 6.71 -27.78 -1.93
C LYS A 161 6.32 -28.66 -0.75
N ASP A 162 5.22 -28.34 -0.06
CA ASP A 162 4.68 -29.13 1.04
C ASP A 162 3.13 -29.13 1.00
N GLU A 163 2.45 -28.60 2.01
CA GLU A 163 0.99 -28.55 2.06
C GLU A 163 0.47 -27.18 1.62
N PRO A 164 -0.68 -27.09 0.94
CA PRO A 164 -1.36 -25.82 0.68
C PRO A 164 -1.51 -24.95 1.93
N VAL A 165 -1.62 -23.63 1.71
CA VAL A 165 -1.98 -22.69 2.77
C VAL A 165 -3.46 -22.88 3.13
N SER A 166 -3.81 -22.88 4.41
CA SER A 166 -5.18 -22.90 4.98
C SER A 166 -5.96 -21.60 4.75
N ILE A 167 -6.13 -21.21 3.49
CA ILE A 167 -6.80 -19.98 3.09
C ILE A 167 -8.22 -19.85 3.68
N ALA A 168 -8.97 -20.96 3.80
CA ALA A 168 -10.31 -20.96 4.39
C ALA A 168 -10.28 -20.72 5.92
N TRP A 169 -9.36 -21.37 6.64
CA TRP A 169 -9.23 -21.19 8.09
C TRP A 169 -8.68 -19.83 8.47
N LEU A 170 -7.75 -19.28 7.68
CA LEU A 170 -7.26 -17.91 7.87
C LEU A 170 -8.37 -16.87 7.67
N LYS A 171 -9.27 -17.10 6.70
CA LYS A 171 -10.47 -16.26 6.52
C LYS A 171 -11.41 -16.34 7.72
N ARG A 172 -11.64 -17.55 8.26
CA ARG A 172 -12.42 -17.75 9.48
C ARG A 172 -11.79 -16.98 10.64
N PHE A 173 -10.48 -17.11 10.84
CA PHE A 173 -9.74 -16.42 11.89
C PHE A 173 -9.94 -14.90 11.82
N ALA A 174 -9.74 -14.28 10.64
CA ALA A 174 -9.95 -12.84 10.48
C ALA A 174 -11.39 -12.40 10.82
N ALA A 175 -12.39 -13.20 10.42
CA ALA A 175 -13.79 -12.93 10.75
C ALA A 175 -14.10 -13.06 12.25
N GLU A 176 -13.43 -13.99 12.95
CA GLU A 176 -13.57 -14.17 14.40
C GLU A 176 -12.89 -13.04 15.18
N GLN A 177 -11.71 -12.57 14.75
CA GLN A 177 -11.05 -11.40 15.35
C GLN A 177 -11.92 -10.15 15.24
N ASP A 178 -12.50 -9.92 14.05
CA ASP A 178 -13.41 -8.80 13.82
C ASP A 178 -14.69 -8.90 14.64
N ALA A 179 -15.25 -10.10 14.81
CA ALA A 179 -16.43 -10.33 15.65
C ALA A 179 -16.14 -10.13 17.15
N ALA A 180 -14.92 -10.39 17.60
CA ALA A 180 -14.48 -10.22 18.98
C ALA A 180 -14.03 -8.77 19.31
N SER A 181 -13.86 -7.92 18.28
CA SER A 181 -13.47 -6.51 18.43
C SER A 181 -14.58 -5.67 19.06
N ASP A 182 -14.21 -4.64 19.83
CA ASP A 182 -15.13 -3.62 20.35
C ASP A 182 -15.70 -2.73 19.24
N ASP A 183 -15.01 -2.64 18.10
CA ASP A 183 -15.44 -1.96 16.88
C ASP A 183 -15.35 -2.94 15.69
N PRO A 184 -16.39 -3.73 15.38
CA PRO A 184 -16.43 -4.58 14.19
C PRO A 184 -16.59 -3.78 12.90
N PHE A 185 -16.00 -4.26 11.80
CA PHE A 185 -15.99 -3.53 10.54
C PHE A 185 -17.38 -3.51 9.87
N ILE A 186 -17.82 -2.30 9.54
CA ILE A 186 -18.98 -2.04 8.68
C ILE A 186 -18.49 -1.18 7.51
N PRO A 187 -18.75 -1.57 6.25
CA PRO A 187 -18.28 -0.81 5.11
C PRO A 187 -18.95 0.56 5.03
N GLU A 188 -18.27 1.50 4.40
CA GLU A 188 -18.86 2.79 4.04
C GLU A 188 -20.03 2.61 3.06
N ILE A 189 -21.02 3.49 3.19
CA ILE A 189 -22.22 3.53 2.37
C ILE A 189 -22.21 4.84 1.60
N ALA A 190 -22.29 4.76 0.27
CA ALA A 190 -22.37 5.91 -0.60
C ALA A 190 -23.65 6.75 -0.34
N GLU A 191 -23.63 7.99 -0.82
CA GLU A 191 -24.80 8.86 -0.73
C GLU A 191 -26.04 8.20 -1.35
N SER A 192 -27.22 8.51 -0.80
CA SER A 192 -28.45 7.86 -1.25
C SER A 192 -28.75 8.20 -2.72
N THR A 193 -28.93 7.16 -3.53
CA THR A 193 -29.29 7.27 -4.95
C THR A 193 -30.78 7.57 -5.16
N GLY A 194 -31.60 7.40 -4.11
CA GLY A 194 -33.05 7.44 -4.17
C GLY A 194 -33.71 6.25 -4.88
N LYS A 195 -32.93 5.25 -5.33
CA LYS A 195 -33.43 4.04 -6.01
C LYS A 195 -33.74 2.93 -5.02
N LYS A 196 -34.73 2.09 -5.36
CA LYS A 196 -35.24 1.02 -4.52
C LYS A 196 -35.08 -0.34 -5.18
N VAL A 197 -34.48 -1.30 -4.47
CA VAL A 197 -34.30 -2.68 -4.95
C VAL A 197 -34.97 -3.68 -4.02
N ALA A 198 -35.76 -4.60 -4.59
CA ALA A 198 -36.31 -5.74 -3.88
C ALA A 198 -35.50 -7.01 -4.15
N ILE A 199 -35.19 -7.77 -3.12
CA ILE A 199 -34.50 -9.05 -3.21
C ILE A 199 -35.44 -10.14 -2.70
N ILE A 200 -35.65 -11.19 -3.48
CA ILE A 200 -36.53 -12.31 -3.11
C ILE A 200 -35.67 -13.52 -2.77
N GLY A 201 -35.61 -13.85 -1.47
CA GLY A 201 -34.78 -14.91 -0.87
C GLY A 201 -33.56 -14.36 -0.14
N ALA A 202 -33.40 -14.71 1.13
CA ALA A 202 -32.30 -14.28 2.00
C ALA A 202 -31.23 -15.39 2.16
N GLY A 203 -30.88 -16.07 1.06
CA GLY A 203 -29.73 -16.99 1.00
C GLY A 203 -28.40 -16.27 0.74
N PRO A 204 -27.30 -16.99 0.48
CA PRO A 204 -25.99 -16.39 0.19
C PRO A 204 -26.04 -15.32 -0.90
N TYR A 205 -26.70 -15.61 -2.03
CA TYR A 205 -26.86 -14.64 -3.13
C TYR A 205 -27.64 -13.39 -2.67
N GLY A 206 -28.78 -13.56 -2.02
CA GLY A 206 -29.65 -12.44 -1.64
C GLY A 206 -29.04 -11.54 -0.55
N LEU A 207 -28.39 -12.14 0.46
CA LEU A 207 -27.68 -11.39 1.50
C LEU A 207 -26.50 -10.63 0.92
N SER A 208 -25.70 -11.25 0.05
CA SER A 208 -24.57 -10.57 -0.59
C SER A 208 -25.01 -9.50 -1.60
N MET A 209 -26.09 -9.73 -2.35
CA MET A 209 -26.68 -8.73 -3.24
C MET A 209 -27.14 -7.51 -2.44
N ALA A 210 -27.76 -7.74 -1.28
CA ALA A 210 -28.20 -6.65 -0.41
C ALA A 210 -27.02 -5.86 0.15
N TYR A 211 -25.97 -6.55 0.57
CA TYR A 211 -24.74 -5.93 1.05
C TYR A 211 -24.13 -4.99 -0.01
N PHE A 212 -23.87 -5.48 -1.23
CA PHE A 212 -23.22 -4.69 -2.27
C PHE A 212 -24.10 -3.54 -2.77
N LEU A 213 -25.39 -3.77 -3.06
CA LEU A 213 -26.29 -2.69 -3.49
C LEU A 213 -26.48 -1.63 -2.42
N ARG A 214 -26.40 -2.01 -1.13
CA ARG A 214 -26.48 -1.04 -0.05
C ARG A 214 -25.24 -0.17 0.04
N GLN A 215 -24.04 -0.71 -0.25
CA GLN A 215 -22.81 0.08 -0.33
C GLN A 215 -22.89 1.17 -1.41
N GLU A 216 -23.54 0.88 -2.55
CA GLU A 216 -23.78 1.86 -3.62
C GLU A 216 -24.89 2.89 -3.31
N GLY A 217 -25.44 2.90 -2.08
CA GLY A 217 -26.40 3.91 -1.62
C GLY A 217 -27.88 3.61 -1.91
N HIS A 218 -28.21 2.46 -2.50
CA HIS A 218 -29.59 2.06 -2.82
C HIS A 218 -30.39 1.67 -1.56
N GLU A 219 -31.71 1.86 -1.60
CA GLU A 219 -32.65 1.36 -0.58
C GLU A 219 -33.01 -0.09 -0.88
N VAL A 220 -32.62 -1.03 -0.01
CA VAL A 220 -32.77 -2.47 -0.26
C VAL A 220 -33.78 -3.11 0.70
N THR A 221 -34.72 -3.88 0.16
CA THR A 221 -35.64 -4.73 0.94
C THR A 221 -35.50 -6.20 0.54
N ILE A 222 -35.27 -7.08 1.50
CA ILE A 222 -35.24 -8.54 1.31
C ILE A 222 -36.56 -9.16 1.79
N TYR A 223 -37.17 -9.99 0.94
CA TYR A 223 -38.34 -10.81 1.24
C TYR A 223 -37.91 -12.27 1.43
N GLU A 224 -38.10 -12.82 2.63
CA GLU A 224 -37.74 -14.19 2.98
C GLU A 224 -38.97 -14.99 3.43
N SER A 225 -39.18 -16.14 2.80
CA SER A 225 -40.28 -17.06 3.10
C SER A 225 -40.12 -17.79 4.44
N MET A 226 -38.89 -17.97 4.90
CA MET A 226 -38.54 -18.67 6.14
C MET A 226 -38.55 -17.72 7.36
N PRO A 227 -38.63 -18.26 8.59
CA PRO A 227 -38.68 -17.43 9.80
C PRO A 227 -37.42 -16.61 10.07
N LYS A 228 -36.24 -17.09 9.65
CA LYS A 228 -34.96 -16.41 9.77
C LYS A 228 -34.22 -16.43 8.42
N ALA A 229 -33.45 -15.37 8.14
CA ALA A 229 -32.59 -15.29 6.96
C ALA A 229 -31.38 -16.24 7.03
N GLY A 230 -30.75 -16.51 5.88
CA GLY A 230 -29.59 -17.40 5.75
C GLY A 230 -29.78 -18.51 4.72
N GLY A 231 -31.01 -18.75 4.25
CA GLY A 231 -31.31 -19.76 3.23
C GLY A 231 -30.66 -21.13 3.50
N MET A 232 -29.97 -21.69 2.51
CA MET A 232 -29.28 -22.98 2.65
C MET A 232 -28.17 -22.99 3.71
N LEU A 233 -27.51 -21.86 4.02
CA LEU A 233 -26.53 -21.81 5.11
C LEU A 233 -27.19 -22.07 6.47
N ARG A 234 -28.41 -21.56 6.67
CA ARG A 234 -29.16 -21.81 7.90
C ARG A 234 -29.81 -23.19 7.91
N TYR A 235 -30.50 -23.55 6.85
CA TYR A 235 -31.45 -24.67 6.87
C TYR A 235 -30.92 -25.94 6.21
N GLY A 236 -29.83 -25.85 5.44
CA GLY A 236 -29.18 -26.97 4.76
C GLY A 236 -27.88 -27.44 5.42
N ILE A 237 -27.22 -26.60 6.23
CA ILE A 237 -25.96 -26.92 6.90
C ILE A 237 -26.21 -27.12 8.41
N PRO A 238 -25.74 -28.21 9.04
CA PRO A 238 -25.92 -28.45 10.47
C PRO A 238 -25.21 -27.46 11.40
N GLU A 239 -25.69 -27.34 12.64
CA GLU A 239 -25.13 -26.46 13.69
C GLU A 239 -23.65 -26.73 13.98
N TYR A 240 -23.22 -28.00 13.97
CA TYR A 240 -21.85 -28.39 14.30
C TYR A 240 -20.80 -27.98 13.24
N ARG A 241 -21.25 -27.62 12.02
CA ARG A 241 -20.40 -27.08 10.94
C ARG A 241 -20.52 -25.57 10.84
N LEU A 242 -21.75 -25.07 10.90
CA LEU A 242 -22.04 -23.64 10.84
C LEU A 242 -22.99 -23.26 11.99
N PRO A 243 -22.43 -22.77 13.11
CA PRO A 243 -23.22 -22.26 14.22
C PRO A 243 -24.17 -21.15 13.75
N LYS A 244 -25.43 -21.21 14.17
CA LYS A 244 -26.44 -20.26 13.71
C LYS A 244 -26.27 -18.88 14.30
N GLN A 245 -25.60 -18.78 15.44
CA GLN A 245 -25.22 -17.52 16.04
C GLN A 245 -24.26 -16.73 15.13
N VAL A 246 -23.20 -17.37 14.61
CA VAL A 246 -22.25 -16.72 13.68
C VAL A 246 -22.98 -16.16 12.46
N LEU A 247 -23.92 -16.93 11.91
CA LEU A 247 -24.74 -16.48 10.78
C LEU A 247 -25.71 -15.35 11.15
N ASP A 248 -26.30 -15.39 12.35
CA ASP A 248 -27.16 -14.30 12.87
C ASP A 248 -26.32 -13.01 12.98
N GLU A 249 -25.12 -13.06 13.55
CA GLU A 249 -24.21 -11.90 13.69
C GLU A 249 -23.83 -11.29 12.33
N GLU A 250 -23.53 -12.10 11.31
CA GLU A 250 -23.22 -11.59 9.97
C GLU A 250 -24.43 -10.98 9.26
N ILE A 251 -25.63 -11.54 9.45
CA ILE A 251 -26.88 -10.99 8.90
C ILE A 251 -27.25 -9.68 9.60
N ASP A 252 -27.07 -9.61 10.92
CA ASP A 252 -27.37 -8.42 11.70
C ASP A 252 -26.50 -7.24 11.26
N ARG A 253 -25.23 -7.48 10.90
CA ARG A 253 -24.37 -6.45 10.29
C ARG A 253 -24.91 -5.92 8.96
N ILE A 254 -25.41 -6.81 8.08
CA ILE A 254 -26.05 -6.37 6.83
C ILE A 254 -27.30 -5.53 7.14
N CYS A 255 -28.07 -5.90 8.17
CA CYS A 255 -29.22 -5.10 8.61
C CYS A 255 -28.80 -3.73 9.20
N GLN A 256 -27.68 -3.66 9.95
CA GLN A 256 -27.13 -2.41 10.50
C GLN A 256 -26.75 -1.41 9.40
N MET A 257 -26.39 -1.88 8.19
CA MET A 257 -26.17 -1.00 7.03
C MET A 257 -27.48 -0.31 6.56
N GLY A 258 -28.65 -0.70 7.06
CA GLY A 258 -29.96 -0.15 6.69
C GLY A 258 -30.76 -1.02 5.72
N VAL A 259 -30.39 -2.28 5.53
CA VAL A 259 -31.16 -3.23 4.72
C VAL A 259 -32.42 -3.65 5.49
N THR A 260 -33.58 -3.56 4.84
CA THR A 260 -34.85 -4.00 5.44
C THR A 260 -35.08 -5.50 5.17
N LEU A 261 -35.11 -6.32 6.22
CA LEU A 261 -35.37 -7.75 6.11
C LEU A 261 -36.79 -8.11 6.58
N LEU A 262 -37.60 -8.67 5.67
CA LEU A 262 -38.97 -9.12 5.93
C LEU A 262 -39.05 -10.66 5.87
N THR A 263 -39.13 -11.31 7.02
CA THR A 263 -39.23 -12.77 7.13
C THR A 263 -40.67 -13.27 7.19
N ASN A 264 -40.87 -14.57 6.97
CA ASN A 264 -42.20 -15.21 6.86
C ASN A 264 -43.09 -14.60 5.76
N VAL A 265 -42.49 -14.08 4.68
CA VAL A 265 -43.23 -13.53 3.54
C VAL A 265 -42.93 -14.35 2.30
N LYS A 266 -43.93 -15.10 1.83
CA LYS A 266 -43.84 -15.89 0.61
C LYS A 266 -44.43 -15.13 -0.58
N VAL A 267 -43.54 -14.67 -1.47
CA VAL A 267 -43.94 -13.99 -2.72
C VAL A 267 -44.74 -14.94 -3.61
N GLY A 268 -45.82 -14.44 -4.20
CA GLY A 268 -46.82 -15.19 -4.95
C GLY A 268 -47.90 -15.85 -4.09
N THR A 269 -47.82 -15.73 -2.76
CA THR A 269 -48.87 -16.20 -1.82
C THR A 269 -49.32 -15.09 -0.88
N ASP A 270 -48.39 -14.52 -0.09
CA ASP A 270 -48.69 -13.47 0.90
C ASP A 270 -48.67 -12.07 0.25
N ILE A 271 -47.83 -11.89 -0.77
CA ILE A 271 -47.74 -10.69 -1.60
C ILE A 271 -47.55 -11.09 -3.06
N SER A 272 -48.25 -10.45 -4.00
CA SER A 272 -48.09 -10.74 -5.43
C SER A 272 -46.75 -10.22 -5.96
N PHE A 273 -46.12 -10.96 -6.87
CA PHE A 273 -44.87 -10.54 -7.52
C PHE A 273 -44.99 -9.19 -8.26
N GLU A 274 -46.11 -8.95 -8.95
CA GLU A 274 -46.34 -7.69 -9.68
C GLU A 274 -46.40 -6.47 -8.75
N SER A 275 -47.01 -6.58 -7.56
CA SER A 275 -46.98 -5.49 -6.57
C SER A 275 -45.57 -5.13 -6.11
N ILE A 276 -44.65 -6.10 -6.06
CA ILE A 276 -43.24 -5.82 -5.77
C ILE A 276 -42.62 -5.08 -6.96
N ARG A 277 -42.85 -5.54 -8.19
CA ARG A 277 -42.31 -4.88 -9.39
C ARG A 277 -42.78 -3.44 -9.57
N GLU A 278 -44.00 -3.11 -9.19
CA GLU A 278 -44.52 -1.73 -9.28
C GLU A 278 -43.91 -0.79 -8.23
N LYS A 279 -43.41 -1.33 -7.11
CA LYS A 279 -42.90 -0.54 -5.97
C LYS A 279 -41.39 -0.31 -6.01
N TYR A 280 -40.64 -1.15 -6.71
CA TYR A 280 -39.18 -1.15 -6.74
C TYR A 280 -38.65 -0.94 -8.16
N ASP A 281 -37.52 -0.25 -8.30
CA ASP A 281 -36.90 0.05 -9.60
C ASP A 281 -36.23 -1.19 -10.22
N ALA A 282 -35.81 -2.14 -9.38
CA ALA A 282 -35.27 -3.44 -9.79
C ALA A 282 -35.65 -4.55 -8.80
N VAL A 283 -35.68 -5.80 -9.29
CA VAL A 283 -35.95 -7.00 -8.48
C VAL A 283 -34.89 -8.08 -8.71
N CYS A 284 -34.25 -8.58 -7.66
CA CYS A 284 -33.26 -9.65 -7.73
C CYS A 284 -33.80 -10.96 -7.13
N LEU A 285 -33.73 -12.05 -7.88
CA LEU A 285 -34.28 -13.36 -7.52
C LEU A 285 -33.17 -14.30 -7.01
N GLY A 286 -33.24 -14.64 -5.71
CA GLY A 286 -32.33 -15.53 -5.00
C GLY A 286 -33.04 -16.68 -4.28
N ILE A 287 -34.09 -17.24 -4.89
CA ILE A 287 -35.04 -18.16 -4.21
C ILE A 287 -34.45 -19.54 -3.84
N GLY A 288 -33.29 -19.91 -4.37
CA GLY A 288 -32.61 -21.18 -4.11
C GLY A 288 -33.33 -22.44 -4.61
N ALA A 289 -32.67 -23.59 -4.45
CA ALA A 289 -33.17 -24.90 -4.88
C ALA A 289 -33.67 -25.74 -3.68
N TRP A 290 -34.87 -25.46 -3.17
CA TRP A 290 -35.39 -26.08 -1.94
C TRP A 290 -36.01 -27.47 -2.11
N LYS A 291 -36.30 -27.91 -3.34
CA LYS A 291 -37.05 -29.15 -3.57
C LYS A 291 -36.09 -30.33 -3.77
N SER A 292 -36.16 -31.35 -2.93
CA SER A 292 -35.38 -32.57 -3.12
C SER A 292 -35.84 -33.34 -4.36
N THR A 293 -34.92 -33.91 -5.12
CA THR A 293 -35.23 -34.79 -6.27
C THR A 293 -35.25 -36.26 -5.85
N GLY A 294 -36.12 -37.03 -6.49
CA GLY A 294 -36.25 -38.47 -6.28
C GLY A 294 -35.20 -39.34 -6.95
N VAL A 295 -35.14 -40.61 -6.57
CA VAL A 295 -34.36 -41.67 -7.27
C VAL A 295 -35.09 -42.12 -8.53
N GLY A 296 -36.42 -42.11 -8.52
CA GLY A 296 -37.27 -42.70 -9.56
C GLY A 296 -37.43 -44.22 -9.44
N CYS A 297 -37.19 -44.80 -8.25
CA CYS A 297 -37.35 -46.24 -8.01
C CYS A 297 -38.74 -46.58 -7.45
N GLU A 298 -39.17 -47.84 -7.60
CA GLU A 298 -40.44 -48.29 -7.05
C GLU A 298 -40.43 -48.21 -5.51
N GLY A 299 -41.48 -47.64 -4.91
CA GLY A 299 -41.65 -47.54 -3.46
C GLY A 299 -41.12 -46.26 -2.81
N GLU A 300 -40.70 -45.27 -3.60
CA GLU A 300 -40.24 -43.96 -3.12
C GLU A 300 -41.29 -43.17 -2.32
N ASP A 301 -42.57 -43.50 -2.47
CA ASP A 301 -43.71 -42.92 -1.75
C ASP A 301 -43.98 -43.60 -0.40
N ALA A 302 -43.12 -44.50 0.07
CA ALA A 302 -43.28 -45.20 1.35
C ALA A 302 -43.18 -44.25 2.56
N ILE A 303 -43.91 -44.58 3.63
CA ILE A 303 -43.83 -43.84 4.90
C ILE A 303 -42.45 -44.09 5.51
N GLY A 304 -41.66 -43.03 5.74
CA GLY A 304 -40.26 -43.13 6.17
C GLY A 304 -39.23 -42.82 5.09
N VAL A 305 -39.67 -42.55 3.85
CA VAL A 305 -38.83 -41.90 2.82
C VAL A 305 -38.94 -40.39 2.96
N VAL A 306 -37.81 -39.70 3.11
CA VAL A 306 -37.76 -38.24 3.25
C VAL A 306 -36.70 -37.64 2.33
N GLY A 307 -36.90 -36.40 1.88
CA GLY A 307 -35.86 -35.64 1.17
C GLY A 307 -34.77 -35.16 2.12
N GLY A 308 -33.51 -35.17 1.66
CA GLY A 308 -32.35 -34.74 2.45
C GLY A 308 -32.47 -33.31 2.97
N ILE A 309 -32.93 -32.37 2.13
CA ILE A 309 -33.14 -30.97 2.55
C ILE A 309 -34.25 -30.88 3.59
N ASP A 310 -35.35 -31.61 3.41
CA ASP A 310 -36.47 -31.56 4.35
C ASP A 310 -36.07 -32.13 5.72
N PHE A 311 -35.24 -33.18 5.74
CA PHE A 311 -34.66 -33.76 6.96
C PHE A 311 -33.75 -32.76 7.69
N LEU A 312 -32.79 -32.17 6.98
CA LEU A 312 -31.86 -31.20 7.55
C LEU A 312 -32.58 -29.91 8.00
N ARG A 313 -33.56 -29.42 7.23
CA ARG A 313 -34.37 -28.26 7.60
C ARG A 313 -35.15 -28.51 8.89
N LYS A 314 -35.74 -29.70 9.07
CA LYS A 314 -36.43 -30.09 10.30
C LYS A 314 -35.46 -30.15 11.48
N ALA A 315 -34.27 -30.71 11.27
CA ALA A 315 -33.22 -30.76 12.29
C ALA A 315 -32.80 -29.33 12.71
N ALA A 316 -32.50 -28.45 11.75
CA ALA A 316 -32.10 -27.07 12.01
C ALA A 316 -33.20 -26.23 12.69
N ARG A 317 -34.47 -26.61 12.55
CA ARG A 317 -35.62 -25.95 13.19
C ARG A 317 -35.99 -26.57 14.54
N ASN A 318 -35.25 -27.57 15.01
CA ASN A 318 -35.57 -28.36 16.20
C ASN A 318 -37.00 -28.93 16.15
N GLU A 319 -37.50 -29.25 14.96
CA GLU A 319 -38.81 -29.87 14.79
C GLU A 319 -38.73 -31.34 15.15
N GLN A 320 -39.73 -31.84 15.89
CA GLN A 320 -39.79 -33.23 16.27
C GLN A 320 -39.87 -34.12 15.01
N GLN A 321 -38.85 -34.95 14.81
CA GLN A 321 -38.80 -35.93 13.73
C GLN A 321 -38.43 -37.30 14.30
N LYS A 322 -39.14 -38.33 13.85
CA LYS A 322 -38.84 -39.72 14.20
C LYS A 322 -37.72 -40.21 13.28
N VAL A 323 -36.53 -40.41 13.83
CA VAL A 323 -35.41 -41.03 13.12
C VAL A 323 -35.50 -42.55 13.31
N GLY A 324 -35.29 -43.30 12.24
CA GLY A 324 -35.27 -44.76 12.26
C GLY A 324 -34.04 -45.32 12.99
N ALA A 325 -34.08 -46.59 13.40
CA ALA A 325 -32.92 -47.26 13.97
C ALA A 325 -31.89 -47.62 12.89
N ARG A 326 -32.34 -47.89 11.64
CA ARG A 326 -31.52 -48.29 10.49
C ARG A 326 -31.81 -47.37 9.30
N VAL A 327 -31.02 -46.31 9.17
CA VAL A 327 -31.25 -45.23 8.21
C VAL A 327 -30.34 -45.38 7.00
N ALA A 328 -30.87 -45.33 5.78
CA ALA A 328 -30.06 -45.22 4.56
C ALA A 328 -30.16 -43.84 3.93
N ILE A 329 -29.02 -43.21 3.65
CA ILE A 329 -28.90 -41.95 2.93
C ILE A 329 -28.42 -42.27 1.52
N VAL A 330 -29.19 -41.88 0.51
CA VAL A 330 -28.84 -42.10 -0.90
C VAL A 330 -28.26 -40.81 -1.47
N GLY A 331 -26.98 -40.84 -1.85
CA GLY A 331 -26.27 -39.68 -2.38
C GLY A 331 -24.80 -39.65 -1.96
N GLY A 332 -24.00 -38.81 -2.61
CA GLY A 332 -22.55 -38.70 -2.33
C GLY A 332 -22.01 -37.27 -2.24
N GLY A 333 -22.88 -36.26 -2.20
CA GLY A 333 -22.49 -34.85 -2.02
C GLY A 333 -22.52 -34.41 -0.56
N ASN A 334 -22.12 -33.16 -0.27
CA ASN A 334 -22.05 -32.62 1.10
C ASN A 334 -23.38 -32.76 1.87
N THR A 335 -24.53 -32.48 1.23
CA THR A 335 -25.85 -32.69 1.84
C THR A 335 -26.08 -34.14 2.30
N ALA A 336 -25.52 -35.12 1.59
CA ALA A 336 -25.61 -36.53 1.99
C ALA A 336 -24.76 -36.81 3.24
N MET A 337 -23.53 -36.27 3.30
CA MET A 337 -22.67 -36.42 4.48
C MET A 337 -23.27 -35.72 5.71
N ASP A 338 -23.78 -34.49 5.54
CA ASP A 338 -24.48 -33.76 6.59
C ASP A 338 -25.68 -34.54 7.12
N ALA A 339 -26.46 -35.17 6.23
CA ALA A 339 -27.60 -36.01 6.60
C ALA A 339 -27.17 -37.29 7.34
N CYS A 340 -26.11 -37.97 6.90
CA CYS A 340 -25.56 -39.14 7.57
C CYS A 340 -25.16 -38.81 9.01
N ARG A 341 -24.34 -37.78 9.19
CA ARG A 341 -23.79 -37.34 10.47
C ARG A 341 -24.86 -36.78 11.41
N THR A 342 -25.87 -36.11 10.85
CA THR A 342 -27.06 -35.67 11.61
C THR A 342 -27.90 -36.86 12.07
N ALA A 343 -28.07 -37.90 11.24
CA ALA A 343 -28.80 -39.10 11.64
C ALA A 343 -28.11 -39.86 12.79
N VAL A 344 -26.77 -39.92 12.79
CA VAL A 344 -25.99 -40.47 13.91
C VAL A 344 -26.31 -39.70 15.21
N ARG A 345 -26.24 -38.37 15.17
CA ARG A 345 -26.51 -37.49 16.34
C ARG A 345 -27.94 -37.53 16.84
N LEU A 346 -28.90 -37.82 15.96
CA LEU A 346 -30.30 -37.99 16.33
C LEU A 346 -30.63 -39.41 16.85
N GLY A 347 -29.61 -40.26 17.02
CA GLY A 347 -29.73 -41.54 17.71
C GLY A 347 -29.97 -42.77 16.83
N ALA A 348 -29.69 -42.69 15.53
CA ALA A 348 -29.76 -43.88 14.66
C ALA A 348 -28.69 -44.91 15.07
N GLU A 349 -29.09 -46.17 15.25
CA GLU A 349 -28.16 -47.26 15.63
C GLU A 349 -27.22 -47.64 14.49
N LYS A 350 -27.74 -47.63 13.24
CA LYS A 350 -26.96 -47.88 12.02
C LYS A 350 -27.32 -46.88 10.94
N VAL A 351 -26.31 -46.22 10.41
CA VAL A 351 -26.45 -45.26 9.31
C VAL A 351 -25.67 -45.77 8.09
N TYR A 352 -26.33 -45.88 6.94
CA TYR A 352 -25.75 -46.36 5.70
C TYR A 352 -25.70 -45.23 4.67
N ASN A 353 -24.54 -45.00 4.04
CA ASN A 353 -24.43 -44.16 2.85
C ASN A 353 -24.49 -45.04 1.60
N VAL A 354 -25.53 -44.90 0.79
CA VAL A 354 -25.72 -45.63 -0.47
C VAL A 354 -25.29 -44.75 -1.63
N TYR A 355 -24.23 -45.16 -2.32
CA TYR A 355 -23.66 -44.39 -3.41
C TYR A 355 -23.28 -45.25 -4.61
N ARG A 356 -23.70 -44.80 -5.80
CA ARG A 356 -23.59 -45.56 -7.05
C ARG A 356 -22.18 -45.65 -7.65
N ARG A 357 -21.17 -45.01 -7.04
CA ARG A 357 -19.76 -45.02 -7.47
C ARG A 357 -18.86 -45.32 -6.27
N THR A 358 -17.54 -45.19 -6.43
CA THR A 358 -16.59 -45.32 -5.32
C THR A 358 -16.42 -44.00 -4.57
N VAL A 359 -15.69 -44.03 -3.46
CA VAL A 359 -15.40 -42.83 -2.66
C VAL A 359 -14.68 -41.77 -3.49
N ASP A 360 -13.78 -42.15 -4.39
CA ASP A 360 -12.99 -41.20 -5.17
C ASP A 360 -13.80 -40.39 -6.17
N GLU A 361 -15.01 -40.84 -6.54
CA GLU A 361 -15.93 -40.06 -7.37
C GLU A 361 -17.05 -39.36 -6.58
N MET A 362 -17.01 -39.36 -5.24
CA MET A 362 -17.95 -38.61 -4.41
C MET A 362 -17.71 -37.10 -4.56
N PRO A 363 -18.77 -36.30 -4.80
CA PRO A 363 -18.64 -34.85 -4.84
C PRO A 363 -18.45 -34.18 -3.47
N ALA A 364 -18.66 -34.90 -2.36
CA ALA A 364 -18.43 -34.37 -1.03
C ALA A 364 -16.95 -34.13 -0.77
N ASP A 365 -16.66 -33.18 0.13
CA ASP A 365 -15.29 -32.94 0.58
C ASP A 365 -14.70 -34.20 1.25
N ARG A 366 -13.40 -34.45 1.06
CA ARG A 366 -12.74 -35.65 1.56
C ARG A 366 -12.81 -35.71 3.10
N VAL A 367 -12.64 -34.55 3.75
CA VAL A 367 -12.75 -34.43 5.21
C VAL A 367 -14.13 -34.87 5.70
N GLU A 368 -15.21 -34.43 5.03
CA GLU A 368 -16.58 -34.80 5.43
C GLU A 368 -16.86 -36.31 5.30
N ILE A 369 -16.24 -36.96 4.32
CA ILE A 369 -16.34 -38.40 4.13
C ILE A 369 -15.60 -39.14 5.25
N GLU A 370 -14.38 -38.71 5.57
CA GLU A 370 -13.54 -39.28 6.64
C GLU A 370 -14.22 -39.12 8.01
N GLU A 371 -14.68 -37.92 8.35
CA GLU A 371 -15.38 -37.66 9.61
C GLU A 371 -16.67 -38.49 9.72
N ALA A 372 -17.42 -38.68 8.63
CA ALA A 372 -18.60 -39.55 8.62
C ALA A 372 -18.22 -41.03 8.89
N GLN A 373 -17.10 -41.51 8.35
CA GLN A 373 -16.59 -42.86 8.61
C GLN A 373 -16.17 -43.04 10.07
N GLU A 374 -15.41 -42.09 10.62
CA GLU A 374 -15.01 -42.06 12.03
C GLU A 374 -16.23 -42.05 12.98
N GLU A 375 -17.29 -41.35 12.56
CA GLU A 375 -18.54 -41.29 13.31
C GLU A 375 -19.35 -42.61 13.26
N GLY A 376 -18.99 -43.55 12.38
CA GLY A 376 -19.58 -44.89 12.28
C GLY A 376 -20.55 -45.10 11.12
N VAL A 377 -20.56 -44.20 10.13
CA VAL A 377 -21.38 -44.34 8.91
C VAL A 377 -20.83 -45.47 8.03
N ILE A 378 -21.71 -46.38 7.61
CA ILE A 378 -21.36 -47.54 6.79
C ILE A 378 -21.55 -47.20 5.31
N PHE A 379 -20.46 -47.14 4.54
CA PHE A 379 -20.50 -46.81 3.12
C PHE A 379 -20.79 -48.04 2.25
N LYS A 380 -21.94 -48.02 1.57
CA LYS A 380 -22.37 -48.98 0.56
C LYS A 380 -22.10 -48.41 -0.83
N ASN A 381 -20.82 -48.34 -1.18
CA ASN A 381 -20.36 -47.88 -2.49
C ASN A 381 -20.70 -48.87 -3.60
N LEU A 382 -20.70 -48.40 -4.85
CA LEU A 382 -21.09 -49.17 -6.03
C LEU A 382 -22.48 -49.83 -5.88
N THR A 383 -23.41 -49.14 -5.22
CA THR A 383 -24.79 -49.59 -5.10
C THR A 383 -25.77 -48.45 -5.38
N ASN A 384 -26.90 -48.76 -6.02
CA ASN A 384 -27.95 -47.78 -6.31
C ASN A 384 -29.33 -48.37 -5.95
N PRO A 385 -30.27 -47.61 -5.35
CA PRO A 385 -31.58 -48.15 -5.03
C PRO A 385 -32.33 -48.57 -6.29
N LEU A 386 -32.78 -49.83 -6.32
CA LEU A 386 -33.63 -50.39 -7.37
C LEU A 386 -35.10 -50.41 -6.95
N LYS A 387 -35.37 -50.69 -5.67
CA LYS A 387 -36.72 -50.76 -5.09
C LYS A 387 -36.68 -50.54 -3.57
N ILE A 388 -37.65 -49.81 -3.04
CA ILE A 388 -37.91 -49.64 -1.60
C ILE A 388 -39.15 -50.47 -1.24
N CYS A 389 -38.98 -51.48 -0.39
CA CYS A 389 -40.05 -52.38 0.02
C CYS A 389 -40.83 -51.80 1.20
N LYS A 390 -42.16 -51.90 1.14
CA LYS A 390 -43.09 -51.44 2.18
C LYS A 390 -43.52 -52.62 3.07
N ASN A 391 -43.63 -52.39 4.37
CA ASN A 391 -44.31 -53.30 5.28
C ASN A 391 -45.84 -53.21 5.14
N ALA A 392 -46.57 -53.99 5.93
CA ALA A 392 -48.04 -54.03 5.90
C ALA A 392 -48.72 -52.68 6.21
N ASP A 393 -48.04 -51.78 6.94
CA ASP A 393 -48.53 -50.45 7.30
C ASP A 393 -48.10 -49.37 6.29
N GLY A 394 -47.44 -49.76 5.18
CA GLY A 394 -46.98 -48.84 4.15
C GLY A 394 -45.66 -48.11 4.48
N ALA A 395 -44.98 -48.49 5.57
CA ALA A 395 -43.70 -47.92 5.97
C ALA A 395 -42.49 -48.69 5.40
N VAL A 396 -41.33 -48.05 5.34
CA VAL A 396 -40.09 -48.67 4.87
C VAL A 396 -39.73 -49.90 5.72
N ASP A 397 -39.41 -51.02 5.06
CA ASP A 397 -38.96 -52.28 5.70
C ASP A 397 -37.54 -52.67 5.27
N LYS A 398 -37.29 -52.61 3.96
CA LYS A 398 -35.98 -52.92 3.35
C LYS A 398 -35.82 -52.24 1.98
N MET A 399 -34.58 -52.13 1.54
CA MET A 399 -34.21 -51.57 0.25
C MET A 399 -33.44 -52.60 -0.58
N ILE A 400 -33.86 -52.80 -1.84
CA ILE A 400 -33.15 -53.62 -2.82
C ILE A 400 -32.21 -52.70 -3.57
N LEU A 401 -30.92 -53.02 -3.49
CA LEU A 401 -29.83 -52.30 -4.12
C LEU A 401 -29.38 -53.03 -5.37
N GLN A 402 -29.27 -52.31 -6.49
CA GLN A 402 -28.56 -52.76 -7.68
C GLN A 402 -27.05 -52.61 -7.46
N VAL A 403 -26.29 -53.68 -7.67
CA VAL A 403 -24.83 -53.62 -7.65
C VAL A 403 -24.32 -52.99 -8.95
N MET A 404 -23.39 -52.06 -8.83
CA MET A 404 -22.83 -51.27 -9.92
C MET A 404 -21.34 -51.60 -10.11
N GLU A 405 -20.81 -51.26 -11.28
CA GLU A 405 -19.38 -51.19 -11.58
C GLU A 405 -19.04 -49.85 -12.26
N LEU A 406 -17.77 -49.47 -12.27
CA LEU A 406 -17.33 -48.25 -12.94
C LEU A 406 -17.07 -48.53 -14.42
N GLY A 407 -17.83 -47.86 -15.29
CA GLY A 407 -17.56 -47.77 -16.72
C GLY A 407 -16.49 -46.73 -17.05
N GLU A 408 -16.47 -46.30 -18.30
CA GLU A 408 -15.56 -45.27 -18.81
C GLU A 408 -15.79 -43.90 -18.15
N PRO A 409 -14.74 -43.06 -18.01
CA PRO A 409 -14.88 -41.68 -17.59
C PRO A 409 -15.70 -40.86 -18.59
N ASP A 410 -16.57 -40.01 -18.07
CA ASP A 410 -17.25 -38.99 -18.86
C ASP A 410 -16.30 -37.82 -19.20
N ALA A 411 -16.81 -36.80 -19.91
CA ALA A 411 -16.02 -35.63 -20.31
C ALA A 411 -15.46 -34.81 -19.12
N SER A 412 -15.95 -35.03 -17.89
CA SER A 412 -15.40 -34.44 -16.66
C SER A 412 -14.33 -35.31 -16.00
N GLY A 413 -13.97 -36.44 -16.61
CA GLY A 413 -13.06 -37.44 -16.04
C GLY A 413 -13.74 -38.39 -15.04
N ARG A 414 -15.03 -38.20 -14.75
CA ARG A 414 -15.76 -38.96 -13.73
C ARG A 414 -16.33 -40.24 -14.32
N ARG A 415 -16.04 -41.39 -13.71
CA ARG A 415 -16.47 -42.69 -14.22
C ARG A 415 -17.99 -42.90 -14.15
N ALA A 416 -18.58 -43.41 -15.23
CA ALA A 416 -20.00 -43.69 -15.30
C ALA A 416 -20.37 -44.93 -14.45
N PRO A 417 -21.46 -44.92 -13.67
CA PRO A 417 -21.89 -46.10 -12.94
C PRO A 417 -22.71 -47.01 -13.88
N VAL A 418 -22.32 -48.26 -14.02
CA VAL A 418 -22.97 -49.26 -14.90
C VAL A 418 -23.55 -50.39 -14.03
N PRO A 419 -24.83 -50.79 -14.22
CA PRO A 419 -25.40 -51.92 -13.49
C PRO A 419 -24.70 -53.23 -13.83
N VAL A 420 -24.35 -54.03 -12.82
CA VAL A 420 -23.93 -55.41 -13.01
C VAL A 420 -25.18 -56.28 -13.19
N GLU A 421 -25.42 -56.76 -14.40
CA GLU A 421 -26.65 -57.49 -14.73
C GLU A 421 -26.91 -58.66 -13.78
N GLY A 422 -28.15 -58.76 -13.28
CA GLY A 422 -28.63 -59.84 -12.42
C GLY A 422 -28.13 -59.82 -10.97
N LYS A 423 -27.34 -58.81 -10.56
CA LYS A 423 -26.76 -58.74 -9.21
C LYS A 423 -27.41 -57.67 -8.33
N THR A 424 -28.16 -58.09 -7.31
CA THR A 424 -28.81 -57.22 -6.33
C THR A 424 -28.43 -57.60 -4.89
N GLU A 425 -28.46 -56.64 -3.97
CA GLU A 425 -28.26 -56.81 -2.53
C GLU A 425 -29.50 -56.32 -1.77
N GLU A 426 -29.90 -56.99 -0.69
CA GLU A 426 -30.95 -56.50 0.22
C GLU A 426 -30.31 -55.79 1.42
N LEU A 427 -30.83 -54.60 1.77
CA LEU A 427 -30.41 -53.82 2.91
C LEU A 427 -31.63 -53.52 3.80
N ASP A 428 -31.63 -54.03 5.03
CA ASP A 428 -32.72 -53.76 5.97
C ASP A 428 -32.61 -52.33 6.53
N VAL A 429 -33.66 -51.54 6.33
CA VAL A 429 -33.74 -50.12 6.70
C VAL A 429 -35.16 -49.76 7.09
N ASP A 430 -35.34 -48.89 8.07
CA ASP A 430 -36.65 -48.39 8.49
C ASP A 430 -36.87 -46.91 8.13
N MET A 431 -35.86 -46.26 7.54
CA MET A 431 -35.92 -44.89 7.02
C MET A 431 -34.96 -44.72 5.84
N VAL A 432 -35.39 -43.99 4.81
CA VAL A 432 -34.56 -43.64 3.64
C VAL A 432 -34.54 -42.13 3.44
N ILE A 433 -33.35 -41.55 3.33
CA ILE A 433 -33.14 -40.12 3.09
C ILE A 433 -32.56 -39.94 1.69
N LEU A 434 -33.29 -39.24 0.82
CA LEU A 434 -32.90 -39.01 -0.58
C LEU A 434 -32.13 -37.68 -0.71
N ALA A 435 -30.81 -37.75 -0.90
CA ALA A 435 -29.90 -36.62 -1.01
C ALA A 435 -29.15 -36.60 -2.36
N ILE A 436 -29.91 -36.73 -3.46
CA ILE A 436 -29.37 -36.97 -4.81
C ILE A 436 -29.34 -35.72 -5.68
N GLY A 437 -30.15 -34.72 -5.35
CA GLY A 437 -30.26 -33.49 -6.11
C GLY A 437 -31.31 -32.56 -5.54
N GLN A 438 -31.28 -31.32 -6.03
CA GLN A 438 -32.15 -30.24 -5.61
C GLN A 438 -32.81 -29.61 -6.85
N ALA A 439 -33.95 -28.95 -6.67
CA ALA A 439 -34.67 -28.29 -7.74
C ALA A 439 -35.32 -26.99 -7.25
N VAL A 440 -35.41 -26.03 -8.17
CA VAL A 440 -36.02 -24.72 -7.95
C VAL A 440 -37.54 -24.85 -8.02
N ASN A 441 -38.23 -24.06 -7.20
CA ASN A 441 -39.68 -23.93 -7.27
C ASN A 441 -40.08 -22.48 -7.55
N PRO A 442 -40.29 -22.10 -8.82
CA PRO A 442 -40.64 -20.73 -9.21
C PRO A 442 -42.14 -20.41 -9.04
N THR A 443 -42.93 -21.30 -8.43
CA THR A 443 -44.38 -21.10 -8.29
C THR A 443 -44.67 -19.78 -7.55
N GLY A 444 -45.50 -18.92 -8.16
CA GLY A 444 -45.84 -17.61 -7.62
C GLY A 444 -45.16 -16.43 -8.31
N ILE A 445 -44.24 -16.69 -9.26
CA ILE A 445 -43.56 -15.69 -10.09
C ILE A 445 -43.85 -16.04 -11.57
N GLU A 446 -44.85 -15.39 -12.16
CA GLU A 446 -45.28 -15.64 -13.53
C GLU A 446 -44.41 -14.89 -14.56
N GLY A 447 -44.35 -15.39 -15.81
CA GLY A 447 -43.61 -14.74 -16.92
C GLY A 447 -42.12 -15.06 -17.03
N LEU A 448 -41.57 -15.87 -16.12
CA LEU A 448 -40.18 -16.35 -16.20
C LEU A 448 -40.02 -17.48 -17.21
N GLU A 449 -39.00 -17.39 -18.05
CA GLU A 449 -38.51 -18.54 -18.81
C GLU A 449 -37.79 -19.53 -17.89
N LEU A 450 -38.09 -20.81 -18.06
CA LEU A 450 -37.52 -21.89 -17.27
C LEU A 450 -36.75 -22.87 -18.16
N THR A 451 -35.65 -23.38 -17.63
CA THR A 451 -34.85 -24.44 -18.25
C THR A 451 -35.59 -25.79 -18.22
N ARG A 452 -34.97 -26.83 -18.83
CA ARG A 452 -35.48 -28.20 -18.76
C ARG A 452 -35.54 -28.77 -17.33
N LYS A 453 -34.64 -28.37 -16.42
CA LYS A 453 -34.69 -28.78 -15.00
C LYS A 453 -35.43 -27.79 -14.10
N LYS A 454 -36.18 -26.85 -14.70
CA LYS A 454 -37.01 -25.85 -14.01
C LYS A 454 -36.23 -24.78 -13.23
N GLY A 455 -34.95 -24.56 -13.53
CA GLY A 455 -34.22 -23.37 -13.10
C GLY A 455 -34.63 -22.13 -13.89
N ILE A 456 -34.42 -20.94 -13.32
CA ILE A 456 -34.75 -19.64 -13.96
C ILE A 456 -33.73 -19.33 -15.04
N VAL A 457 -34.17 -19.01 -16.26
CA VAL A 457 -33.29 -18.59 -17.35
C VAL A 457 -32.94 -17.11 -17.18
N TYR A 458 -31.64 -16.80 -17.24
CA TYR A 458 -31.13 -15.44 -17.27
C TYR A 458 -29.88 -15.34 -18.15
N ASP A 459 -29.61 -14.17 -18.72
CA ASP A 459 -28.42 -13.92 -19.52
C ASP A 459 -27.16 -13.89 -18.64
N LYS A 460 -26.15 -14.69 -18.95
CA LYS A 460 -24.99 -14.91 -18.06
C LYS A 460 -24.09 -13.68 -17.89
N ASN A 461 -24.19 -12.69 -18.77
CA ASN A 461 -23.36 -11.50 -18.74
C ASN A 461 -24.11 -10.31 -18.13
N THR A 462 -25.43 -10.24 -18.28
CA THR A 462 -26.26 -9.14 -17.76
C THR A 462 -27.09 -9.54 -16.53
N PHE A 463 -27.13 -10.82 -16.18
CA PHE A 463 -27.93 -11.40 -15.09
C PHE A 463 -29.45 -11.16 -15.20
N MET A 464 -29.90 -10.53 -16.28
CA MET A 464 -31.29 -10.19 -16.51
C MET A 464 -32.06 -11.41 -16.99
N THR A 465 -33.27 -11.58 -16.46
CA THR A 465 -34.20 -12.65 -16.86
C THR A 465 -34.96 -12.27 -18.14
N SER A 466 -35.92 -13.10 -18.55
CA SER A 466 -36.89 -12.75 -19.60
C SER A 466 -37.77 -11.53 -19.27
N ILE A 467 -37.77 -11.08 -18.01
CA ILE A 467 -38.55 -9.93 -17.54
C ILE A 467 -37.60 -8.73 -17.33
N PRO A 468 -37.80 -7.60 -18.04
CA PRO A 468 -36.99 -6.40 -17.85
C PRO A 468 -37.03 -5.87 -16.41
N GLY A 469 -35.87 -5.45 -15.90
CA GLY A 469 -35.70 -5.00 -14.51
C GLY A 469 -35.71 -6.12 -13.46
N VAL A 470 -35.76 -7.38 -13.89
CA VAL A 470 -35.71 -8.56 -13.00
C VAL A 470 -34.46 -9.37 -13.29
N PHE A 471 -33.65 -9.57 -12.26
CA PHE A 471 -32.34 -10.25 -12.31
C PHE A 471 -32.38 -11.54 -11.48
N ALA A 472 -31.54 -12.52 -11.81
CA ALA A 472 -31.47 -13.78 -11.08
C ALA A 472 -30.03 -14.29 -10.95
N GLY A 473 -29.73 -15.05 -9.89
CA GLY A 473 -28.41 -15.63 -9.68
C GLY A 473 -28.36 -16.63 -8.50
N GLY A 474 -27.18 -17.23 -8.29
CA GLY A 474 -27.03 -18.34 -7.36
C GLY A 474 -27.77 -19.60 -7.83
N ASP A 475 -28.16 -20.46 -6.89
CA ASP A 475 -28.70 -21.80 -7.19
C ASP A 475 -30.08 -21.80 -7.89
N CYS A 476 -30.72 -20.63 -8.05
CA CYS A 476 -32.05 -20.54 -8.63
C CYS A 476 -32.05 -20.52 -10.17
N GLY A 477 -30.90 -20.29 -10.82
CA GLY A 477 -30.86 -19.99 -12.25
C GLY A 477 -29.94 -20.87 -13.09
N ASN A 478 -30.25 -20.95 -14.39
CA ASN A 478 -29.50 -21.65 -15.44
C ASN A 478 -29.10 -23.11 -15.11
N ASP A 479 -29.93 -23.83 -14.35
CA ASP A 479 -29.69 -25.21 -13.87
C ASP A 479 -28.37 -25.40 -13.10
N LYS A 480 -27.83 -24.31 -12.55
CA LYS A 480 -26.65 -24.27 -11.70
C LYS A 480 -27.07 -24.54 -10.26
N ILE A 481 -26.57 -25.61 -9.67
CA ILE A 481 -26.64 -25.86 -8.22
C ILE A 481 -25.19 -25.96 -7.78
N SER A 482 -24.76 -25.03 -6.95
CA SER A 482 -23.35 -24.83 -6.68
C SER A 482 -23.05 -24.61 -5.19
N ILE A 483 -21.83 -24.18 -4.92
CA ILE A 483 -21.27 -23.92 -3.60
C ILE A 483 -21.58 -22.48 -3.18
N ALA A 484 -21.69 -22.22 -1.88
CA ALA A 484 -22.12 -20.92 -1.36
C ALA A 484 -21.28 -19.73 -1.88
N ILE A 485 -19.97 -19.92 -2.05
CA ILE A 485 -19.06 -18.88 -2.55
C ILE A 485 -19.35 -18.49 -4.02
N GLU A 486 -19.89 -19.40 -4.84
CA GLU A 486 -20.33 -19.06 -6.20
C GLU A 486 -21.59 -18.21 -6.21
N ALA A 487 -22.51 -18.45 -5.28
CA ALA A 487 -23.70 -17.60 -5.14
C ALA A 487 -23.33 -16.18 -4.69
N ILE A 488 -22.30 -16.04 -3.83
CA ILE A 488 -21.73 -14.73 -3.46
C ILE A 488 -21.06 -14.06 -4.68
N ALA A 489 -20.33 -14.83 -5.48
CA ALA A 489 -19.71 -14.31 -6.70
C ALA A 489 -20.74 -13.81 -7.72
N ASP A 490 -21.83 -14.57 -7.92
CA ASP A 490 -22.95 -14.17 -8.77
C ASP A 490 -23.62 -12.89 -8.24
N ALA A 491 -23.71 -12.73 -6.92
CA ALA A 491 -24.27 -11.52 -6.31
C ALA A 491 -23.37 -10.30 -6.54
N ARG A 492 -22.04 -10.42 -6.40
CA ARG A 492 -21.10 -9.32 -6.68
C ARG A 492 -21.17 -8.87 -8.14
N LYS A 493 -21.18 -9.82 -9.08
CA LYS A 493 -21.29 -9.50 -10.52
C LYS A 493 -22.65 -8.89 -10.85
N GLY A 494 -23.71 -9.46 -10.28
CA GLY A 494 -25.07 -9.00 -10.48
C GLY A 494 -25.33 -7.61 -9.88
N SER A 495 -24.75 -7.27 -8.73
CA SER A 495 -24.93 -5.95 -8.11
C SER A 495 -24.36 -4.83 -8.97
N ASP A 496 -23.16 -5.02 -9.54
CA ASP A 496 -22.54 -4.04 -10.43
C ASP A 496 -23.42 -3.77 -11.67
N ILE A 497 -24.07 -4.81 -12.20
CA ILE A 497 -24.98 -4.68 -13.35
C ILE A 497 -26.31 -4.03 -12.98
N VAL A 498 -26.86 -4.38 -11.81
CA VAL A 498 -28.10 -3.77 -11.30
C VAL A 498 -27.90 -2.29 -11.04
N ASP A 499 -26.77 -1.89 -10.43
CA ASP A 499 -26.42 -0.49 -10.24
C ASP A 499 -26.33 0.26 -11.58
N ALA A 500 -25.56 -0.27 -12.54
CA ALA A 500 -25.46 0.31 -13.87
C ALA A 500 -26.83 0.44 -14.57
N TYR A 501 -27.69 -0.57 -14.45
CA TYR A 501 -29.06 -0.54 -14.96
C TYR A 501 -29.90 0.58 -14.32
N LEU A 502 -29.80 0.78 -13.00
CA LEU A 502 -30.50 1.84 -12.28
C LEU A 502 -30.01 3.24 -12.64
N ASN A 503 -28.75 3.34 -13.07
CA ASN A 503 -28.11 4.54 -13.63
C ASN A 503 -28.43 4.76 -15.13
N GLY A 504 -29.19 3.85 -15.76
CA GLY A 504 -29.60 3.96 -17.17
C GLY A 504 -28.57 3.43 -18.17
N GLU A 505 -27.56 2.70 -17.70
CA GLU A 505 -26.54 2.06 -18.52
C GLU A 505 -26.92 0.60 -18.82
N THR A 506 -26.39 0.05 -19.92
CA THR A 506 -26.54 -1.39 -20.24
C THR A 506 -25.15 -1.96 -20.45
N ILE A 507 -24.62 -2.60 -19.42
CA ILE A 507 -23.31 -3.23 -19.44
C ILE A 507 -23.45 -4.75 -19.41
N ALA A 508 -22.50 -5.42 -20.05
CA ALA A 508 -22.32 -6.86 -19.95
C ALA A 508 -21.08 -7.11 -19.09
N TYR A 509 -21.18 -8.06 -18.16
CA TYR A 509 -20.02 -8.53 -17.41
C TYR A 509 -19.02 -9.16 -18.36
N GLU A 510 -17.79 -8.63 -18.34
CA GLU A 510 -16.63 -9.23 -18.98
C GLU A 510 -15.59 -9.55 -17.90
N PRO A 511 -15.01 -10.76 -17.90
CA PRO A 511 -13.95 -11.08 -16.96
C PRO A 511 -12.71 -10.23 -17.23
N GLU A 512 -12.06 -9.80 -16.15
CA GLU A 512 -10.82 -9.05 -16.23
C GLU A 512 -9.70 -9.88 -16.91
N TYR A 513 -9.02 -9.26 -17.86
CA TYR A 513 -7.80 -9.79 -18.44
C TYR A 513 -6.63 -9.69 -17.44
N THR A 514 -6.02 -10.83 -17.16
CA THR A 514 -4.77 -10.94 -16.39
C THR A 514 -3.81 -11.89 -17.09
N VAL A 515 -2.52 -11.58 -17.04
CA VAL A 515 -1.50 -12.51 -17.55
C VAL A 515 -1.38 -13.71 -16.62
N ALA A 516 -1.27 -14.89 -17.22
CA ALA A 516 -1.33 -16.20 -16.57
C ALA A 516 -0.38 -17.22 -17.23
N THR A 517 0.80 -16.77 -17.65
CA THR A 517 1.68 -17.50 -18.58
C THR A 517 2.91 -18.09 -17.91
N ARG A 518 3.16 -17.79 -16.63
CA ARG A 518 4.37 -18.23 -15.94
C ARG A 518 4.31 -19.73 -15.70
N LYS A 519 5.31 -20.45 -16.22
CA LYS A 519 5.52 -21.86 -15.86
C LYS A 519 6.13 -21.92 -14.47
N VAL A 520 5.46 -22.62 -13.57
CA VAL A 520 5.90 -22.79 -12.19
C VAL A 520 5.90 -24.28 -11.87
N THR A 521 7.03 -24.77 -11.40
CA THR A 521 7.25 -26.17 -11.01
C THR A 521 7.77 -26.22 -9.57
N ALA A 522 7.94 -27.42 -9.01
CA ALA A 522 8.56 -27.58 -7.69
C ALA A 522 9.98 -26.99 -7.62
N GLU A 523 10.73 -27.05 -8.73
CA GLU A 523 12.08 -26.49 -8.87
C GLU A 523 12.10 -24.96 -8.66
N THR A 524 11.00 -24.27 -9.01
CA THR A 524 10.87 -22.80 -8.85
C THR A 524 10.93 -22.37 -7.37
N PHE A 525 10.68 -23.27 -6.42
CA PHE A 525 10.65 -23.00 -4.99
C PHE A 525 11.68 -23.82 -4.19
N GLU A 526 12.75 -24.28 -4.84
CA GLU A 526 13.83 -25.02 -4.16
C GLU A 526 14.51 -24.20 -3.07
N ASP A 527 14.67 -22.90 -3.28
CA ASP A 527 15.24 -21.91 -2.36
C ASP A 527 14.37 -21.65 -1.10
N ARG A 528 13.13 -22.15 -1.09
CA ARG A 528 12.19 -21.97 0.03
C ARG A 528 12.28 -23.12 1.03
N GLU A 529 12.12 -22.81 2.31
CA GLU A 529 12.15 -23.79 3.39
C GLU A 529 10.84 -24.58 3.49
N TYR A 530 10.96 -25.87 3.86
CA TYR A 530 9.83 -26.72 4.21
C TYR A 530 9.24 -26.28 5.55
N GLN A 531 7.90 -26.18 5.63
CA GLN A 531 7.20 -25.75 6.84
C GLN A 531 5.91 -26.57 7.00
N CYS A 532 5.71 -27.14 8.18
CA CYS A 532 4.51 -27.92 8.48
C CYS A 532 3.29 -27.00 8.64
N ARG A 533 2.14 -27.44 8.11
CA ARG A 533 0.85 -26.82 8.37
C ARG A 533 0.49 -26.98 9.86
N PRO A 534 0.10 -25.92 10.60
CA PRO A 534 -0.41 -26.06 11.95
C PRO A 534 -1.66 -26.95 11.95
N LYS A 535 -1.63 -27.97 12.80
CA LYS A 535 -2.72 -28.94 12.93
C LYS A 535 -3.94 -28.26 13.55
N MET A 536 -5.09 -28.40 12.91
CA MET A 536 -6.36 -27.90 13.43
C MET A 536 -6.82 -28.74 14.62
N GLU A 537 -7.28 -28.09 15.69
CA GLU A 537 -7.89 -28.79 16.82
C GLU A 537 -9.36 -29.08 16.55
N GLU A 538 -9.74 -30.33 16.79
CA GLU A 538 -11.08 -30.84 16.56
C GLU A 538 -11.53 -31.72 17.72
N LEU A 539 -12.84 -31.83 17.93
CA LEU A 539 -13.41 -32.81 18.87
C LEU A 539 -13.08 -34.24 18.44
N SER A 540 -12.98 -35.18 19.39
CA SER A 540 -12.76 -36.59 19.06
C SER A 540 -13.97 -37.23 18.36
N PRO A 541 -13.79 -38.28 17.54
CA PRO A 541 -14.91 -39.01 16.93
C PRO A 541 -15.99 -39.47 17.91
N GLU A 542 -15.63 -39.84 19.12
CA GLU A 542 -16.56 -40.23 20.18
C GLU A 542 -17.40 -39.04 20.67
N GLU A 543 -16.77 -37.89 20.91
CA GLU A 543 -17.46 -36.66 21.33
C GLU A 543 -18.33 -36.06 20.21
N ARG A 544 -18.03 -36.32 18.93
CA ARG A 544 -18.83 -35.80 17.82
C ARG A 544 -20.24 -36.40 17.75
N LYS A 545 -20.44 -37.62 18.28
CA LYS A 545 -21.65 -38.44 18.04
C LYS A 545 -22.90 -38.01 18.82
N ASP A 546 -22.75 -37.33 19.94
CA ASP A 546 -23.85 -37.11 20.90
C ASP A 546 -24.25 -35.65 21.07
N ASN A 547 -23.66 -34.74 20.30
CA ASN A 547 -23.98 -33.31 20.37
C ASN A 547 -23.81 -32.60 19.02
N PHE A 548 -24.32 -31.37 18.98
CA PHE A 548 -24.27 -30.47 17.83
C PHE A 548 -23.30 -29.30 18.05
N ARG A 549 -22.34 -29.43 18.98
CA ARG A 549 -21.32 -28.39 19.20
C ARG A 549 -20.43 -28.29 17.97
N GLU A 550 -19.91 -27.10 17.74
CA GLU A 550 -18.93 -26.88 16.67
C GLU A 550 -17.72 -27.81 16.85
N ILE A 551 -17.38 -28.55 15.79
CA ILE A 551 -16.35 -29.60 15.86
C ILE A 551 -14.95 -28.99 15.83
N VAL A 552 -14.78 -27.97 14.99
CA VAL A 552 -13.49 -27.34 14.72
C VAL A 552 -13.34 -26.07 15.55
N LYS A 553 -12.27 -25.97 16.34
CA LYS A 553 -12.06 -24.82 17.24
C LYS A 553 -11.57 -23.54 16.56
N GLY A 554 -10.97 -23.64 15.37
CA GLY A 554 -10.30 -22.52 14.71
C GLY A 554 -8.83 -22.38 15.16
N TYR A 555 -8.11 -21.45 14.52
CA TYR A 555 -6.70 -21.18 14.86
C TYR A 555 -6.59 -20.21 16.03
N THR A 556 -5.59 -20.43 16.88
CA THR A 556 -5.07 -19.37 17.74
C THR A 556 -4.35 -18.31 16.89
N GLU A 557 -4.13 -17.12 17.45
CA GLU A 557 -3.38 -16.06 16.77
C GLU A 557 -1.99 -16.54 16.31
N GLU A 558 -1.23 -17.20 17.19
CA GLU A 558 0.08 -17.76 16.88
C GLU A 558 0.04 -18.77 15.72
N GLN A 559 -0.98 -19.64 15.70
CA GLN A 559 -1.17 -20.62 14.63
C GLN A 559 -1.55 -19.93 13.31
N ALA A 560 -2.41 -18.91 13.37
CA ALA A 560 -2.83 -18.16 12.19
C ALA A 560 -1.67 -17.40 11.56
N ILE A 561 -0.84 -16.70 12.36
CA ILE A 561 0.38 -16.04 11.89
C ILE A 561 1.35 -17.05 11.29
N ALA A 562 1.59 -18.17 11.97
CA ALA A 562 2.50 -19.22 11.49
C ALA A 562 2.04 -19.82 10.15
N GLU A 563 0.75 -20.12 10.04
CA GLU A 563 0.16 -20.65 8.80
C GLU A 563 0.17 -19.63 7.67
N ALA A 564 -0.19 -18.38 7.95
CA ALA A 564 -0.17 -17.31 6.97
C ALA A 564 1.24 -17.00 6.45
N SER A 565 2.25 -17.09 7.33
CA SER A 565 3.67 -16.92 7.00
C SER A 565 4.21 -17.98 6.02
N ARG A 566 3.52 -19.12 5.84
CA ARG A 566 3.87 -20.13 4.84
C ARG A 566 3.56 -19.68 3.40
N CYS A 567 2.77 -18.62 3.20
CA CYS A 567 2.46 -18.10 1.87
C CYS A 567 3.75 -17.80 1.07
N LEU A 568 3.75 -18.19 -0.21
CA LEU A 568 4.88 -18.01 -1.14
C LEU A 568 4.85 -16.68 -1.90
N GLU A 569 3.81 -15.86 -1.69
CA GLU A 569 3.70 -14.51 -2.30
C GLU A 569 3.80 -14.57 -3.84
N CYS A 570 3.14 -15.57 -4.42
CA CYS A 570 3.40 -16.00 -5.81
C CYS A 570 2.70 -15.17 -6.91
N GLY A 571 1.85 -14.21 -6.55
CA GLY A 571 1.24 -13.23 -7.44
C GLY A 571 2.09 -11.96 -7.60
N CYS A 572 1.76 -11.11 -8.58
CA CYS A 572 2.49 -9.87 -8.83
C CYS A 572 2.22 -8.82 -7.73
N HIS A 573 3.29 -8.23 -7.18
CA HIS A 573 3.19 -7.22 -6.11
C HIS A 573 2.74 -5.84 -6.61
N ASP A 574 2.81 -5.58 -7.93
CA ASP A 574 2.44 -4.31 -8.54
C ASP A 574 1.02 -4.31 -9.12
N TYR A 575 0.20 -5.35 -8.89
CA TYR A 575 -1.08 -5.55 -9.57
C TYR A 575 -2.01 -4.32 -9.52
N TYR A 576 -2.21 -3.71 -8.34
CA TYR A 576 -3.12 -2.57 -8.15
C TYR A 576 -2.62 -1.27 -8.82
N GLU A 577 -1.31 -1.13 -9.07
CA GLU A 577 -0.72 0.06 -9.71
C GLU A 577 -0.29 -0.15 -11.18
N CYS A 578 -0.31 -1.40 -11.65
CA CYS A 578 0.17 -1.77 -12.96
C CYS A 578 -0.67 -1.13 -14.07
N LYS A 579 -0.07 -0.13 -14.73
CA LYS A 579 -0.72 0.62 -15.82
C LYS A 579 -1.02 -0.28 -17.02
N LEU A 580 -0.22 -1.33 -17.24
CA LEU A 580 -0.44 -2.28 -18.33
C LEU A 580 -1.71 -3.10 -18.11
N VAL A 581 -1.95 -3.63 -16.91
CA VAL A 581 -3.17 -4.39 -16.59
C VAL A 581 -4.40 -3.49 -16.69
N ARG A 582 -4.33 -2.28 -16.12
CA ARG A 582 -5.44 -1.32 -16.22
C ARG A 582 -5.81 -1.01 -17.67
N MET A 583 -4.82 -0.68 -18.51
CA MET A 583 -5.05 -0.37 -19.92
C MET A 583 -5.47 -1.62 -20.72
N ALA A 584 -4.93 -2.80 -20.42
CA ALA A 584 -5.33 -4.04 -21.07
C ALA A 584 -6.84 -4.29 -20.93
N ASN A 585 -7.38 -4.04 -19.73
CA ASN A 585 -8.81 -4.14 -19.44
C ASN A 585 -9.62 -3.02 -20.10
N GLU A 586 -9.16 -1.77 -20.01
CA GLU A 586 -9.83 -0.60 -20.66
C GLU A 586 -10.02 -0.79 -22.18
N TYR A 587 -9.05 -1.41 -22.86
CA TYR A 587 -9.07 -1.63 -24.31
C TYR A 587 -9.53 -3.04 -24.71
N HIS A 588 -9.95 -3.88 -23.75
CA HIS A 588 -10.45 -5.25 -23.96
C HIS A 588 -9.52 -6.09 -24.87
N VAL A 589 -8.23 -6.10 -24.54
CA VAL A 589 -7.19 -6.76 -25.35
C VAL A 589 -7.42 -8.26 -25.50
N LYS A 590 -7.00 -8.83 -26.64
CA LYS A 590 -7.00 -10.28 -26.90
C LYS A 590 -5.63 -10.69 -27.45
N PRO A 591 -4.60 -10.78 -26.59
CA PRO A 591 -3.21 -10.92 -27.03
C PRO A 591 -2.93 -12.21 -27.81
N GLU A 592 -3.80 -13.22 -27.71
CA GLU A 592 -3.71 -14.47 -28.47
C GLU A 592 -3.75 -14.25 -29.98
N ARG A 593 -4.31 -13.11 -30.45
CA ARG A 593 -4.32 -12.70 -31.86
C ARG A 593 -2.92 -12.48 -32.43
N LEU A 594 -1.95 -12.09 -31.59
CA LEU A 594 -0.60 -11.67 -31.96
C LEU A 594 0.47 -12.46 -31.20
N ALA A 595 0.13 -13.66 -30.71
CA ALA A 595 1.02 -14.49 -29.93
C ALA A 595 2.31 -14.84 -30.71
N GLY A 596 3.45 -14.77 -30.00
CA GLY A 596 4.78 -15.08 -30.52
C GLY A 596 5.62 -15.86 -29.51
N GLU A 597 6.91 -16.02 -29.77
CA GLU A 597 7.85 -16.60 -28.81
C GLU A 597 7.99 -15.68 -27.58
N MET A 598 7.94 -16.26 -26.39
CA MET A 598 8.10 -15.55 -25.12
C MET A 598 9.51 -15.79 -24.57
N ASN A 599 10.18 -14.73 -24.14
CA ASN A 599 11.53 -14.79 -23.58
C ASN A 599 11.50 -14.80 -22.05
N GLU A 600 12.00 -15.88 -21.46
CA GLU A 600 12.26 -15.96 -20.02
C GLU A 600 13.71 -15.55 -19.72
N ASN A 601 13.89 -14.69 -18.72
CA ASN A 601 15.17 -14.13 -18.33
C ASN A 601 15.38 -14.30 -16.82
N GLU A 602 16.58 -14.75 -16.44
CA GLU A 602 16.99 -14.79 -15.04
C GLU A 602 17.51 -13.43 -14.56
N CYS A 603 17.13 -13.04 -13.34
CA CYS A 603 17.57 -11.82 -12.69
C CYS A 603 18.32 -12.11 -11.39
N LYS A 604 19.50 -11.51 -11.23
CA LYS A 604 20.19 -11.43 -9.93
C LYS A 604 19.58 -10.29 -9.10
N ASN A 605 19.06 -10.62 -7.91
CA ASN A 605 18.33 -9.72 -7.02
C ASN A 605 19.06 -9.53 -5.68
N ASP A 606 20.35 -9.16 -5.76
CA ASP A 606 21.25 -8.92 -4.62
C ASP A 606 21.24 -7.48 -4.10
N HIS A 607 20.55 -6.56 -4.79
CA HIS A 607 20.43 -5.17 -4.33
C HIS A 607 19.59 -5.09 -3.03
N PRO A 608 20.00 -4.28 -2.03
CA PRO A 608 19.33 -4.23 -0.73
C PRO A 608 17.89 -3.70 -0.84
N PHE A 609 17.65 -2.69 -1.68
CA PHE A 609 16.35 -1.99 -1.74
C PHE A 609 15.48 -2.29 -2.98
N ILE A 610 16.00 -2.96 -4.01
CA ILE A 610 15.34 -3.03 -5.32
C ILE A 610 15.29 -4.49 -5.77
N ILE A 611 14.11 -4.95 -6.14
CA ILE A 611 13.85 -6.25 -6.75
C ILE A 611 13.61 -6.04 -8.25
N ARG A 612 14.16 -6.93 -9.07
CA ARG A 612 14.05 -6.86 -10.51
C ARG A 612 13.53 -8.16 -11.10
N ASP A 613 12.49 -8.03 -11.91
CA ASP A 613 11.93 -9.11 -12.69
C ASP A 613 11.74 -8.64 -14.14
N THR A 614 12.75 -8.91 -14.97
CA THR A 614 12.72 -8.50 -16.38
C THR A 614 11.66 -9.23 -17.19
N ASN A 615 11.08 -10.31 -16.68
CA ASN A 615 10.00 -11.04 -17.36
C ASN A 615 8.71 -10.21 -17.44
N LYS A 616 8.52 -9.29 -16.48
CA LYS A 616 7.42 -8.31 -16.50
C LYS A 616 7.72 -7.09 -17.38
N CYS A 617 8.93 -6.94 -17.90
CA CYS A 617 9.36 -5.71 -18.56
C CYS A 617 8.76 -5.57 -19.97
N ILE A 618 8.16 -4.41 -20.25
CA ILE A 618 7.64 -4.05 -21.57
C ILE A 618 8.61 -3.20 -22.42
N LEU A 619 9.89 -3.14 -22.03
CA LEU A 619 10.95 -2.38 -22.71
C LEU A 619 10.61 -0.89 -22.97
N CYS A 620 9.84 -0.26 -22.07
CA CYS A 620 9.43 1.14 -22.22
C CYS A 620 10.58 2.15 -22.08
N GLY A 621 11.74 1.73 -21.56
CA GLY A 621 12.94 2.55 -21.40
C GLY A 621 12.88 3.60 -20.29
N LEU A 622 11.79 3.71 -19.52
CA LEU A 622 11.67 4.71 -18.45
C LEU A 622 12.75 4.54 -17.36
N CYS A 623 13.03 3.31 -16.94
CA CYS A 623 14.03 3.05 -15.90
C CYS A 623 15.46 3.40 -16.32
N VAL A 624 15.81 3.10 -17.58
CA VAL A 624 17.11 3.43 -18.19
C VAL A 624 17.27 4.96 -18.26
N ARG A 625 16.27 5.64 -18.82
CA ARG A 625 16.30 7.10 -19.02
C ARG A 625 16.17 7.89 -17.71
N ALA A 626 15.42 7.41 -16.73
CA ALA A 626 15.43 7.99 -15.38
C ALA A 626 16.83 7.92 -14.76
N CYS A 627 17.53 6.81 -14.96
CA CYS A 627 18.87 6.63 -14.41
C CYS A 627 19.90 7.52 -15.12
N GLU A 628 19.79 7.66 -16.45
CA GLU A 628 20.75 8.40 -17.28
C GLU A 628 20.41 9.90 -17.40
N GLU A 629 19.22 10.25 -17.87
CA GLU A 629 18.83 11.62 -18.21
C GLU A 629 18.44 12.46 -16.98
N VAL A 630 17.71 11.85 -16.03
CA VAL A 630 17.22 12.56 -14.83
C VAL A 630 18.27 12.54 -13.73
N MET A 631 18.81 11.36 -13.44
CA MET A 631 19.77 11.19 -12.34
C MET A 631 21.23 11.27 -12.77
N GLY A 632 21.59 11.19 -14.06
CA GLY A 632 23.00 11.30 -14.50
C GLY A 632 23.91 10.16 -14.02
N VAL A 633 23.38 8.95 -13.82
CA VAL A 633 24.11 7.78 -13.27
C VAL A 633 24.37 6.72 -14.34
N GLY A 634 23.35 6.34 -15.12
CA GLY A 634 23.51 5.35 -16.21
C GLY A 634 23.80 3.91 -15.75
N ALA A 635 23.31 3.49 -14.58
CA ALA A 635 23.53 2.13 -14.06
C ALA A 635 22.73 1.04 -14.79
N LEU A 636 21.67 1.40 -15.51
CA LEU A 636 20.81 0.50 -16.30
C LEU A 636 20.91 0.84 -17.79
N GLY A 637 20.85 -0.17 -18.66
CA GLY A 637 20.83 0.02 -20.11
C GLY A 637 20.11 -1.10 -20.85
N PHE A 638 19.84 -0.87 -22.13
CA PHE A 638 19.36 -1.91 -23.05
C PHE A 638 20.54 -2.76 -23.53
N VAL A 639 20.42 -4.08 -23.38
CA VAL A 639 21.40 -5.06 -23.83
C VAL A 639 20.76 -5.98 -24.86
N LYS A 640 21.58 -6.53 -25.77
CA LYS A 640 21.16 -7.27 -26.97
C LYS A 640 20.37 -6.39 -27.96
N ARG A 641 19.74 -6.99 -28.98
CA ARG A 641 18.98 -6.29 -30.03
C ARG A 641 17.81 -7.14 -30.51
N GLY A 642 16.77 -6.49 -31.04
CA GLY A 642 15.59 -7.17 -31.58
C GLY A 642 14.75 -7.81 -30.48
N PHE A 643 14.24 -9.02 -30.72
CA PHE A 643 13.39 -9.75 -29.76
C PHE A 643 14.12 -10.11 -28.46
N ASP A 644 15.44 -10.27 -28.51
CA ASP A 644 16.26 -10.60 -27.33
C ASP A 644 16.56 -9.38 -26.44
N THR A 645 16.08 -8.18 -26.78
CA THR A 645 16.40 -6.96 -26.04
C THR A 645 15.93 -7.07 -24.60
N VAL A 646 16.82 -6.78 -23.64
CA VAL A 646 16.53 -6.84 -22.21
C VAL A 646 17.17 -5.66 -21.49
N VAL A 647 16.54 -5.16 -20.44
CA VAL A 647 17.14 -4.14 -19.57
C VAL A 647 18.06 -4.82 -18.56
N LEU A 648 19.36 -4.50 -18.58
CA LEU A 648 20.36 -5.06 -17.66
C LEU A 648 21.22 -3.95 -17.04
N PRO A 649 21.85 -4.20 -15.88
CA PRO A 649 22.82 -3.29 -15.32
C PRO A 649 24.07 -3.22 -16.22
N ALA A 650 24.79 -2.11 -16.14
CA ALA A 650 25.98 -1.87 -16.95
C ALA A 650 26.98 -3.04 -16.85
N MET A 651 27.54 -3.43 -18.00
CA MET A 651 28.48 -4.57 -18.14
C MET A 651 27.94 -5.94 -17.69
N GLY A 652 26.63 -6.10 -17.51
CA GLY A 652 26.02 -7.37 -17.06
C GLY A 652 26.34 -7.72 -15.59
N LYS A 653 26.82 -6.74 -14.82
CA LYS A 653 27.06 -6.87 -13.37
C LYS A 653 25.74 -6.92 -12.60
N SER A 654 25.83 -7.13 -11.29
CA SER A 654 24.68 -6.91 -10.42
C SER A 654 24.34 -5.42 -10.33
N LEU A 655 23.10 -5.08 -9.95
CA LEU A 655 22.71 -3.67 -9.84
C LEU A 655 23.53 -2.94 -8.77
N ASN A 656 23.90 -3.65 -7.70
CA ASN A 656 24.75 -3.12 -6.63
C ASN A 656 26.17 -2.81 -7.13
N GLU A 657 26.69 -3.60 -8.06
CA GLU A 657 28.03 -3.45 -8.63
C GLU A 657 28.08 -2.52 -9.87
N ALA A 658 26.93 -2.12 -10.40
CA ALA A 658 26.81 -1.32 -11.62
C ALA A 658 26.84 0.20 -11.39
N GLY A 659 27.24 0.65 -10.18
CA GLY A 659 27.27 2.07 -9.82
C GLY A 659 25.90 2.67 -9.48
N CYS A 660 24.92 1.84 -9.14
CA CYS A 660 23.63 2.30 -8.63
C CYS A 660 23.81 3.08 -7.32
N ILE A 661 23.18 4.24 -7.20
CA ILE A 661 23.20 5.07 -5.98
C ILE A 661 21.93 4.91 -5.12
N SER A 662 21.11 3.89 -5.41
CA SER A 662 19.85 3.59 -4.70
C SER A 662 18.87 4.76 -4.60
N CYS A 663 18.77 5.60 -5.63
CA CYS A 663 17.79 6.71 -5.65
C CYS A 663 16.33 6.24 -5.87
N GLY A 664 16.13 4.99 -6.32
CA GLY A 664 14.82 4.37 -6.56
C GLY A 664 13.93 5.06 -7.61
N GLN A 665 14.48 5.97 -8.42
CA GLN A 665 13.74 6.61 -9.51
C GLN A 665 13.30 5.61 -10.58
N CYS A 666 14.11 4.59 -10.84
CA CYS A 666 13.79 3.52 -11.78
C CYS A 666 12.60 2.65 -11.34
N VAL A 667 12.40 2.49 -10.02
CA VAL A 667 11.24 1.83 -9.42
C VAL A 667 10.02 2.73 -9.55
N SER A 668 10.14 4.00 -9.12
CA SER A 668 9.04 4.98 -9.12
C SER A 668 8.43 5.27 -10.50
N VAL A 669 9.19 5.06 -11.58
CA VAL A 669 8.75 5.24 -12.97
C VAL A 669 8.35 3.94 -13.66
N CYS A 670 8.56 2.77 -13.05
CA CYS A 670 8.23 1.49 -13.67
C CYS A 670 6.71 1.34 -13.80
N PRO A 671 6.15 1.13 -15.01
CA PRO A 671 4.69 1.07 -15.18
C PRO A 671 4.08 -0.33 -15.01
N VAL A 672 4.90 -1.35 -14.71
CA VAL A 672 4.53 -2.78 -14.86
C VAL A 672 5.12 -3.71 -13.80
N GLY A 673 5.68 -3.18 -12.70
CA GLY A 673 6.26 -4.01 -11.64
C GLY A 673 7.52 -4.81 -12.03
N ALA A 674 8.21 -4.43 -13.13
CA ALA A 674 9.47 -5.08 -13.49
C ALA A 674 10.64 -4.64 -12.59
N LEU A 675 10.51 -3.48 -11.97
CA LEU A 675 11.39 -2.95 -10.94
C LEU A 675 10.51 -2.55 -9.77
N GLU A 676 10.69 -3.24 -8.65
CA GLU A 676 9.90 -3.08 -7.44
C GLU A 676 10.85 -2.72 -6.29
N GLU A 677 10.34 -2.07 -5.26
CA GLU A 677 11.09 -1.93 -4.02
C GLU A 677 11.03 -3.21 -3.19
N ARG A 678 12.10 -3.48 -2.45
CA ARG A 678 12.10 -4.55 -1.45
C ARG A 678 11.26 -4.05 -0.28
N SER A 679 10.13 -4.71 -0.06
CA SER A 679 9.23 -4.39 1.04
C SER A 679 9.91 -4.49 2.39
N VAL A 680 9.44 -3.63 3.30
CA VAL A 680 9.80 -3.61 4.72
C VAL A 680 8.98 -4.61 5.53
N MET A 681 7.81 -5.00 5.02
CA MET A 681 6.99 -6.02 5.64
C MET A 681 7.67 -7.38 5.49
N ASN A 682 7.62 -8.20 6.54
CA ASN A 682 8.13 -9.56 6.49
C ASN A 682 7.38 -10.44 5.46
N LYS A 683 6.15 -10.06 5.09
CA LYS A 683 5.31 -10.72 4.09
C LYS A 683 4.72 -9.69 3.11
N PRO A 684 5.48 -9.22 2.11
CA PRO A 684 4.95 -8.36 1.06
C PRO A 684 3.81 -9.00 0.28
N VAL A 685 2.69 -8.28 0.21
CA VAL A 685 1.56 -8.64 -0.64
C VAL A 685 1.04 -7.38 -1.34
N PRO A 686 0.51 -7.50 -2.58
CA PRO A 686 -0.15 -6.38 -3.23
C PRO A 686 -1.39 -6.00 -2.43
N LEU A 687 -1.54 -4.72 -2.10
CA LEU A 687 -2.70 -4.19 -1.38
C LEU A 687 -3.18 -2.91 -2.08
N PRO A 688 -4.49 -2.62 -2.05
CA PRO A 688 -4.97 -1.27 -2.32
C PRO A 688 -4.38 -0.31 -1.28
N THR A 689 -3.93 0.87 -1.72
CA THR A 689 -3.25 1.85 -0.89
C THR A 689 -3.92 3.21 -0.96
N GLU A 690 -3.91 3.90 0.17
CA GLU A 690 -4.20 5.32 0.27
C GLU A 690 -2.92 6.14 0.13
N LYS A 691 -3.04 7.36 -0.40
CA LYS A 691 -1.92 8.25 -0.69
C LYS A 691 -1.97 9.45 0.26
N LYS A 692 -0.90 9.65 1.02
CA LYS A 692 -0.73 10.80 1.92
C LYS A 692 0.52 11.59 1.55
N THR A 693 0.50 12.91 1.72
CA THR A 693 1.63 13.76 1.35
C THR A 693 2.47 14.09 2.58
N MET A 694 3.77 13.81 2.52
CA MET A 694 4.70 14.13 3.60
C MET A 694 5.96 14.80 3.08
N ILE A 695 6.69 15.43 4.00
CA ILE A 695 7.99 16.03 3.73
C ILE A 695 9.10 15.15 4.28
N CYS A 696 10.16 14.98 3.48
CA CYS A 696 11.31 14.18 3.83
C CYS A 696 12.08 14.74 5.04
N GLY A 697 12.13 13.99 6.14
CA GLY A 697 12.77 14.38 7.41
C GLY A 697 14.29 14.13 7.52
N TYR A 698 15.05 14.02 6.42
CA TYR A 698 16.47 13.58 6.48
C TYR A 698 17.54 14.64 6.15
N CYS A 699 17.30 15.47 5.14
CA CYS A 699 18.21 16.52 4.67
C CYS A 699 17.45 17.82 4.51
N SER A 700 18.15 18.94 4.41
CA SER A 700 17.56 20.28 4.41
C SER A 700 16.82 20.69 3.14
N VAL A 701 16.78 19.83 2.13
CA VAL A 701 16.14 20.18 0.85
C VAL A 701 14.61 20.30 0.99
N GLY A 702 13.96 19.54 1.89
CA GLY A 702 12.51 19.57 2.03
C GLY A 702 11.78 18.97 0.82
N CYS A 703 12.21 17.78 0.38
CA CYS A 703 11.54 17.08 -0.72
C CYS A 703 10.13 16.63 -0.29
N SER A 704 9.10 16.93 -1.08
CA SER A 704 7.78 16.35 -0.91
C SER A 704 7.74 14.94 -1.50
N LEU A 705 7.01 14.06 -0.84
CA LEU A 705 6.80 12.69 -1.26
C LEU A 705 5.40 12.23 -0.87
N THR A 706 4.89 11.26 -1.60
CA THR A 706 3.62 10.61 -1.33
C THR A 706 3.89 9.24 -0.72
N THR A 707 3.44 9.00 0.51
CA THR A 707 3.43 7.65 1.09
C THR A 707 2.18 6.91 0.67
N GLU A 708 2.35 5.62 0.45
CA GLU A 708 1.26 4.70 0.18
C GLU A 708 1.09 3.74 1.36
N SER A 709 -0.08 3.80 1.99
CA SER A 709 -0.41 3.06 3.20
C SER A 709 -1.66 2.19 3.02
N CYS A 710 -1.72 1.10 3.77
CA CYS A 710 -2.92 0.29 3.94
C CYS A 710 -3.20 0.21 5.45
N GLY A 711 -4.27 0.86 5.90
CA GLY A 711 -4.50 1.10 7.33
C GLY A 711 -3.32 1.83 7.99
N SER A 712 -2.77 1.23 9.03
CA SER A 712 -1.62 1.77 9.77
C SER A 712 -0.25 1.48 9.11
N ALA A 713 -0.20 0.58 8.13
CA ALA A 713 1.04 0.12 7.51
C ALA A 713 1.45 0.96 6.31
N VAL A 714 2.63 1.56 6.34
CA VAL A 714 3.22 2.25 5.16
C VAL A 714 4.00 1.26 4.31
N LEU A 715 3.58 1.09 3.06
CA LEU A 715 4.16 0.13 2.13
C LEU A 715 5.31 0.73 1.33
N LYS A 716 5.16 1.99 0.90
CA LYS A 716 6.16 2.69 0.07
C LYS A 716 6.06 4.20 0.12
N ALA A 717 7.13 4.85 -0.30
CA ALA A 717 7.24 6.30 -0.47
C ALA A 717 7.57 6.61 -1.94
N ASN A 718 6.81 7.46 -2.61
CA ASN A 718 7.04 7.85 -4.00
C ASN A 718 7.29 9.36 -4.11
N PRO A 719 8.14 9.82 -5.05
CA PRO A 719 8.37 11.24 -5.22
C PRO A 719 7.08 11.95 -5.67
N ASP A 720 6.75 13.07 -5.03
CA ASP A 720 5.69 13.95 -5.51
C ASP A 720 6.17 14.67 -6.78
N LYS A 721 5.40 14.51 -7.87
CA LYS A 721 5.74 15.05 -9.19
C LYS A 721 5.51 16.55 -9.28
N GLU A 722 4.52 17.06 -8.55
CA GLU A 722 4.19 18.48 -8.50
C GLU A 722 4.95 19.22 -7.38
N GLY A 723 5.76 18.48 -6.62
CA GLY A 723 6.55 19.00 -5.51
C GLY A 723 7.42 20.19 -5.90
N ALA A 724 7.22 21.32 -5.20
CA ALA A 724 7.84 22.60 -5.53
C ALA A 724 9.38 22.54 -5.59
N VAL A 725 9.99 21.74 -4.71
CA VAL A 725 11.46 21.65 -4.61
C VAL A 725 12.02 20.57 -5.53
N ASN A 726 11.48 19.36 -5.42
CA ASN A 726 12.12 18.15 -5.97
C ASN A 726 11.52 17.66 -7.28
N LYS A 727 10.35 18.15 -7.71
CA LYS A 727 9.71 17.87 -9.03
C LYS A 727 9.85 16.41 -9.46
N GLY A 728 9.36 15.48 -8.64
CA GLY A 728 9.38 14.05 -8.93
C GLY A 728 10.69 13.33 -8.61
N VAL A 729 11.70 13.97 -8.00
CA VAL A 729 12.99 13.34 -7.67
C VAL A 729 13.13 13.09 -6.17
N LEU A 730 13.70 11.95 -5.79
CA LEU A 730 14.11 11.64 -4.42
C LEU A 730 15.50 11.00 -4.39
N CYS A 731 16.13 11.08 -3.22
CA CYS A 731 17.33 10.31 -2.89
C CYS A 731 16.96 8.99 -2.21
N MET A 732 17.98 8.19 -1.87
CA MET A 732 17.82 6.95 -1.12
C MET A 732 17.08 7.16 0.21
N GLY A 733 17.44 8.21 0.97
CA GLY A 733 16.80 8.53 2.25
C GLY A 733 15.31 8.85 2.08
N GLY A 734 14.94 9.67 1.11
CA GLY A 734 13.52 9.97 0.87
C GLY A 734 12.73 8.76 0.35
N LYS A 735 13.33 7.92 -0.50
CA LYS A 735 12.63 6.79 -1.14
C LYS A 735 12.51 5.56 -0.23
N PHE A 736 13.56 5.23 0.52
CA PHE A 736 13.62 4.00 1.32
C PHE A 736 13.76 4.25 2.81
N GLY A 737 14.00 5.49 3.23
CA GLY A 737 14.34 5.78 4.62
C GLY A 737 13.22 5.49 5.61
N PHE A 738 11.96 5.64 5.20
CA PHE A 738 10.81 5.35 6.04
C PHE A 738 10.88 3.92 6.64
N ALA A 739 11.52 2.98 5.94
CA ALA A 739 11.77 1.63 6.40
C ALA A 739 12.51 1.57 7.75
N SER A 740 13.48 2.44 7.99
CA SER A 740 14.26 2.43 9.23
C SER A 740 13.42 2.85 10.43
N ALA A 741 12.37 3.65 10.22
CA ALA A 741 11.45 4.06 11.28
C ALA A 741 10.46 2.94 11.68
N LEU A 742 10.21 1.99 10.78
CA LEU A 742 9.26 0.89 10.98
C LEU A 742 9.92 -0.42 11.45
N LYS A 743 11.25 -0.48 11.47
CA LYS A 743 11.97 -1.66 11.98
C LYS A 743 11.79 -1.75 13.49
N LYS A 744 11.36 -2.91 13.98
CA LYS A 744 11.18 -3.16 15.42
C LYS A 744 12.50 -3.39 16.18
N ASP A 745 13.56 -3.76 15.48
CA ASP A 745 14.85 -4.06 16.11
C ASP A 745 15.46 -2.83 16.78
N GLY A 746 15.43 -2.82 18.11
CA GLY A 746 15.95 -1.72 18.92
C GLY A 746 15.02 -0.50 19.01
N ALA A 747 13.79 -0.59 18.52
CA ALA A 747 12.77 0.44 18.70
C ALA A 747 12.34 0.54 20.17
N LEU A 748 12.10 1.77 20.64
CA LEU A 748 11.64 2.04 22.00
C LEU A 748 10.11 2.11 22.03
N VAL A 749 9.48 1.30 22.89
CA VAL A 749 8.01 1.23 23.05
C VAL A 749 7.58 1.72 24.43
N ASN A 750 8.31 1.31 25.47
CA ASN A 750 8.08 1.71 26.86
C ASN A 750 9.21 2.63 27.36
N PRO A 751 8.90 3.54 28.30
CA PRO A 751 9.94 4.34 28.95
C PRO A 751 10.81 3.47 29.85
N MET A 752 12.05 3.89 30.06
CA MET A 752 13.03 3.16 30.87
C MET A 752 13.73 4.08 31.87
N ILE A 753 14.12 3.54 33.02
CA ILE A 753 14.90 4.24 34.03
C ILE A 753 16.14 3.42 34.41
N ARG A 754 17.22 4.12 34.75
CA ARG A 754 18.44 3.48 35.24
C ARG A 754 18.30 3.10 36.70
N ASN A 755 18.42 1.81 36.97
CA ASN A 755 18.36 1.25 38.32
C ASN A 755 19.67 1.52 39.09
N ARG A 756 19.70 1.10 40.36
CA ARG A 756 20.89 1.27 41.23
C ARG A 756 22.10 0.42 40.83
N ASN A 757 21.87 -0.65 40.07
CA ASN A 757 22.93 -1.53 39.55
C ASN A 757 23.56 -0.95 38.28
N GLY A 758 22.99 0.12 37.73
CA GLY A 758 23.46 0.78 36.52
C GLY A 758 22.80 0.27 35.23
N ASP A 759 21.77 -0.57 35.32
CA ASP A 759 21.06 -1.12 34.15
C ASP A 759 19.77 -0.34 33.87
N LEU A 760 19.36 -0.25 32.60
CA LEU A 760 18.07 0.33 32.20
C LEU A 760 16.97 -0.72 32.33
N GLU A 761 15.88 -0.37 33.00
CA GLU A 761 14.69 -1.22 33.18
C GLU A 761 13.44 -0.49 32.68
N GLU A 762 12.53 -1.22 32.02
CA GLU A 762 11.24 -0.68 31.60
C GLU A 762 10.41 -0.24 32.82
N THR A 763 9.68 0.87 32.65
CA THR A 763 8.84 1.46 33.70
C THR A 763 7.56 2.06 33.10
N ASP A 764 6.69 2.57 33.96
CA ASP A 764 5.53 3.36 33.54
C ASP A 764 5.91 4.82 33.25
N TYR A 765 5.12 5.49 32.40
CA TYR A 765 5.36 6.89 32.03
C TYR A 765 5.42 7.84 33.23
N HIS A 766 4.55 7.65 34.23
CA HIS A 766 4.50 8.53 35.38
C HIS A 766 5.81 8.50 36.17
N SER A 767 6.32 7.31 36.46
CA SER A 767 7.62 7.11 37.13
C SER A 767 8.77 7.76 36.36
N ALA A 768 8.84 7.56 35.04
CA ALA A 768 9.87 8.16 34.19
C ALA A 768 9.82 9.69 34.20
N PHE A 769 8.62 10.29 34.06
CA PHE A 769 8.42 11.73 34.11
C PHE A 769 8.83 12.32 35.46
N VAL A 770 8.48 11.68 36.57
CA VAL A 770 8.86 12.13 37.92
C VAL A 770 10.36 12.16 38.10
N VAL A 771 11.08 11.12 37.67
CA VAL A 771 12.53 11.09 37.76
C VAL A 771 13.15 12.20 36.92
N ALA A 772 12.73 12.34 35.67
CA ALA A 772 13.26 13.36 34.77
C ALA A 772 13.04 14.79 35.29
N ALA A 773 11.79 15.13 35.64
CA ALA A 773 11.43 16.44 36.15
C ALA A 773 12.16 16.78 37.46
N LYS A 774 12.14 15.86 38.45
CA LYS A 774 12.74 16.13 39.77
C LYS A 774 14.26 16.15 39.74
N LYS A 775 14.91 15.38 38.89
CA LYS A 775 16.37 15.44 38.72
C LYS A 775 16.80 16.75 38.05
N ALA A 776 16.13 17.15 36.97
CA ALA A 776 16.38 18.43 36.32
C ALA A 776 16.17 19.61 37.29
N GLU A 777 15.04 19.65 38.00
CA GLU A 777 14.74 20.66 39.03
C GLU A 777 15.78 20.68 40.15
N SER A 778 16.15 19.50 40.68
CA SER A 778 17.14 19.39 41.75
C SER A 778 18.52 19.89 41.33
N ILE A 779 18.96 19.60 40.10
CA ILE A 779 20.25 20.04 39.58
C ILE A 779 20.23 21.55 39.31
N GLY A 780 19.15 22.07 38.71
CA GLY A 780 18.96 23.50 38.53
C GLY A 780 18.99 24.28 39.84
N ASN A 781 18.38 23.74 40.89
CA ASN A 781 18.41 24.35 42.23
C ASN A 781 19.79 24.29 42.92
N ARG A 782 20.61 23.26 42.62
CA ARG A 782 21.93 23.08 43.21
C ARG A 782 23.01 23.93 42.54
N TYR A 783 22.96 24.04 41.22
CA TYR A 783 24.05 24.60 40.41
C TYR A 783 23.69 25.85 39.63
N GLY A 784 22.41 26.24 39.60
CA GLY A 784 21.89 27.30 38.74
C GLY A 784 21.07 26.73 37.59
N ARG A 785 20.08 27.51 37.10
CA ARG A 785 19.20 27.07 36.01
C ARG A 785 19.95 26.85 34.70
N ASP A 786 21.04 27.58 34.49
CA ASP A 786 21.98 27.45 33.36
C ASP A 786 22.84 26.17 33.39
N ALA A 787 22.81 25.41 34.50
CA ALA A 787 23.37 24.07 34.58
C ALA A 787 22.44 22.99 34.02
N VAL A 788 21.21 23.35 33.60
CA VAL A 788 20.28 22.48 32.88
C VAL A 788 20.25 22.90 31.42
N ALA A 789 20.26 21.94 30.52
CA ALA A 789 20.10 22.17 29.09
C ALA A 789 19.05 21.23 28.47
N VAL A 790 18.42 21.71 27.40
CA VAL A 790 17.52 20.94 26.55
C VAL A 790 18.07 21.00 25.13
N ALA A 791 18.33 19.83 24.55
CA ALA A 791 18.74 19.68 23.15
C ALA A 791 17.53 19.27 22.30
N ILE A 792 17.27 20.00 21.22
CA ILE A 792 16.10 19.83 20.36
C ILE A 792 16.57 19.48 18.95
N SER A 793 16.13 18.35 18.43
CA SER A 793 16.50 17.89 17.10
C SER A 793 15.87 18.71 15.98
N ASP A 794 16.67 18.99 14.96
CA ASP A 794 16.22 19.52 13.67
C ASP A 794 15.29 18.55 12.89
N ARG A 795 15.08 17.32 13.39
CA ARG A 795 14.09 16.38 12.85
C ARG A 795 12.66 16.75 13.22
N TYR A 796 12.48 17.45 14.33
CA TYR A 796 11.17 17.75 14.88
C TYR A 796 10.48 18.80 14.02
N THR A 797 9.16 18.73 13.94
CA THR A 797 8.37 19.77 13.27
C THR A 797 8.54 21.11 14.00
N ASN A 798 8.18 22.20 13.34
CA ASN A 798 8.24 23.53 13.95
C ASN A 798 7.43 23.58 15.25
N GLU A 799 6.30 22.88 15.29
CA GLU A 799 5.37 22.80 16.41
C GLU A 799 5.93 21.94 17.56
N GLU A 800 6.43 20.74 17.26
CA GLU A 800 7.10 19.89 18.25
C GLU A 800 8.29 20.63 18.89
N ALA A 801 9.14 21.26 18.08
CA ALA A 801 10.29 22.02 18.55
C ALA A 801 9.87 23.25 19.38
N TYR A 802 8.79 23.92 19.00
CA TYR A 802 8.25 25.06 19.76
C TYR A 802 7.81 24.65 21.17
N VAL A 803 7.07 23.54 21.30
CA VAL A 803 6.60 23.05 22.60
C VAL A 803 7.76 22.59 23.49
N VAL A 804 8.75 21.90 22.92
CA VAL A 804 9.97 21.52 23.67
C VAL A 804 10.76 22.77 24.10
N LYS A 805 10.80 23.82 23.26
CA LYS A 805 11.40 25.11 23.63
C LYS A 805 10.66 25.76 24.80
N LYS A 806 9.32 25.72 24.83
CA LYS A 806 8.52 26.24 25.96
C LYS A 806 8.81 25.51 27.27
N LEU A 807 9.00 24.19 27.23
CA LEU A 807 9.47 23.41 28.37
C LEU A 807 10.83 23.93 28.87
N ALA A 808 11.78 24.14 27.96
CA ALA A 808 13.11 24.62 28.31
C ALA A 808 13.09 26.05 28.89
N GLU A 809 12.29 26.95 28.31
CA GLU A 809 12.09 28.32 28.79
C GLU A 809 11.54 28.33 30.24
N GLY A 810 10.55 27.49 30.55
CA GLY A 810 10.00 27.43 31.91
C GLY A 810 10.93 26.80 32.94
N LEU A 811 11.80 25.87 32.52
CA LEU A 811 12.91 25.37 33.35
C LEU A 811 13.99 26.45 33.57
N GLY A 812 14.05 27.47 32.71
CA GLY A 812 15.18 28.40 32.61
C GLY A 812 16.47 27.71 32.13
N ALA A 813 16.32 26.60 31.40
CA ALA A 813 17.41 25.81 30.86
C ALA A 813 18.01 26.48 29.62
N LYS A 814 19.26 26.15 29.31
CA LYS A 814 19.85 26.44 28.00
C LYS A 814 19.14 25.61 26.93
N VAL A 815 18.95 26.17 25.74
CA VAL A 815 18.38 25.47 24.59
C VAL A 815 19.43 25.39 23.50
N LEU A 816 19.65 24.21 22.92
CA LEU A 816 20.58 24.01 21.81
C LEU A 816 20.08 22.96 20.81
N SER A 817 20.74 22.87 19.66
CA SER A 817 20.67 21.74 18.73
C SER A 817 22.09 21.28 18.42
N PHE A 818 22.35 19.97 18.45
CA PHE A 818 23.70 19.46 18.13
C PHE A 818 24.03 19.56 16.63
N ASP A 819 23.01 19.69 15.78
CA ASP A 819 23.17 19.91 14.33
C ASP A 819 23.36 21.40 13.96
N ASN A 820 23.38 22.31 14.94
CA ASN A 820 23.55 23.74 14.70
C ASN A 820 24.96 24.27 15.02
N ARG A 821 25.40 25.29 14.27
CA ARG A 821 26.69 25.99 14.44
C ARG A 821 26.57 27.45 13.99
N ALA A 822 27.53 28.28 14.40
CA ALA A 822 27.64 29.67 13.96
C ALA A 822 27.63 29.79 12.42
N CYS A 823 26.97 30.83 11.90
CA CYS A 823 26.80 31.03 10.48
C CYS A 823 27.81 32.06 9.96
N GLY A 824 28.80 31.62 9.16
CA GLY A 824 29.80 32.53 8.60
C GLY A 824 29.25 33.62 7.66
N LEU A 825 27.97 33.54 7.23
CA LEU A 825 27.33 34.62 6.49
C LEU A 825 26.93 35.80 7.39
N GLU A 826 26.66 35.58 8.68
CA GLU A 826 26.12 36.59 9.59
C GLU A 826 27.08 37.78 9.82
N PRO A 827 28.40 37.59 10.03
CA PRO A 827 29.34 38.70 10.17
C PRO A 827 29.35 39.64 8.96
N VAL A 828 29.17 39.10 7.75
CA VAL A 828 29.31 39.80 6.47
C VAL A 828 27.98 40.38 5.97
N LEU A 829 26.91 39.57 6.01
CA LEU A 829 25.61 39.86 5.41
C LEU A 829 24.52 40.22 6.43
N GLY A 830 24.72 39.87 7.72
CA GLY A 830 23.67 39.94 8.74
C GLY A 830 22.57 38.90 8.54
N LEU A 831 22.84 37.83 7.79
CA LEU A 831 21.87 36.77 7.49
C LEU A 831 22.38 35.44 8.04
N THR A 832 21.50 34.71 8.73
CA THR A 832 21.74 33.33 9.19
C THR A 832 21.04 32.29 8.30
N SER A 833 20.20 32.74 7.36
CA SER A 833 19.44 31.90 6.43
C SER A 833 20.00 31.99 5.01
N SER A 834 19.65 31.04 4.14
CA SER A 834 20.03 31.09 2.73
C SER A 834 19.45 32.33 2.05
N PRO A 835 20.23 33.25 1.47
CA PRO A 835 19.68 34.44 0.82
C PRO A 835 18.85 34.15 -0.44
N ASN A 836 19.22 33.10 -1.19
CA ASN A 836 18.58 32.68 -2.43
C ASN A 836 17.94 31.29 -2.31
N THR A 837 17.14 30.96 -3.32
CA THR A 837 16.33 29.74 -3.42
C THR A 837 16.96 28.71 -4.36
N ILE A 838 16.48 27.46 -4.31
CA ILE A 838 17.05 26.33 -5.06
C ILE A 838 16.80 26.49 -6.56
N ASP A 839 15.60 26.90 -6.98
CA ASP A 839 15.23 26.99 -8.39
C ASP A 839 15.91 28.16 -9.13
N GLU A 840 16.45 29.15 -8.40
CA GLU A 840 17.27 30.22 -8.97
C GLU A 840 18.55 29.68 -9.65
N LEU A 841 19.06 28.53 -9.20
CA LEU A 841 20.21 27.85 -9.82
C LEU A 841 19.98 27.53 -11.29
N LEU A 842 18.74 27.27 -11.70
CA LEU A 842 18.39 26.86 -13.07
C LEU A 842 18.52 27.99 -14.09
N SER A 843 18.69 29.24 -13.64
CA SER A 843 18.64 30.47 -14.45
C SER A 843 19.81 31.43 -14.18
N THR A 844 20.89 30.97 -13.55
CA THR A 844 22.11 31.76 -13.31
C THR A 844 23.23 31.40 -14.31
N ASP A 845 24.24 32.26 -14.47
CA ASP A 845 25.29 32.07 -15.49
C ASP A 845 26.47 31.23 -14.97
N VAL A 846 26.87 31.44 -13.71
CA VAL A 846 28.02 30.79 -13.07
C VAL A 846 27.64 30.32 -11.68
N ILE A 847 28.03 29.10 -11.32
CA ILE A 847 27.78 28.52 -9.99
C ILE A 847 29.09 28.03 -9.40
N LEU A 848 29.48 28.53 -8.23
CA LEU A 848 30.55 27.97 -7.43
C LEU A 848 29.95 27.01 -6.39
N ALA A 849 30.08 25.71 -6.60
CA ALA A 849 29.71 24.70 -5.60
C ALA A 849 30.93 24.42 -4.72
N VAL A 850 30.92 24.91 -3.49
CA VAL A 850 32.08 24.91 -2.59
C VAL A 850 31.81 24.06 -1.36
N GLY A 851 32.68 23.08 -1.09
CA GLY A 851 32.51 22.15 0.03
C GLY A 851 31.18 21.38 -0.05
N TYR A 852 30.83 20.96 -1.25
CA TYR A 852 29.53 20.35 -1.53
C TYR A 852 29.67 18.83 -1.65
N GLU A 853 28.99 18.09 -0.76
CA GLU A 853 28.87 16.63 -0.83
C GLU A 853 27.56 16.22 -1.52
N MET A 854 27.67 15.47 -2.62
CA MET A 854 26.50 15.13 -3.42
C MET A 854 25.59 14.07 -2.79
N LYS A 855 26.16 13.10 -2.06
CA LYS A 855 25.41 11.98 -1.47
C LYS A 855 24.44 12.47 -0.39
N ALA A 856 24.84 13.50 0.36
CA ALA A 856 24.01 14.13 1.38
C ALA A 856 22.82 14.91 0.80
N ASN A 857 22.94 15.44 -0.43
CA ASN A 857 21.96 16.37 -1.02
C ASN A 857 21.72 16.07 -2.53
N ALA A 858 21.21 14.88 -2.84
CA ALA A 858 21.12 14.42 -4.24
C ALA A 858 20.22 15.29 -5.15
N VAL A 859 19.17 15.92 -4.60
CA VAL A 859 18.26 16.76 -5.39
C VAL A 859 18.91 18.07 -5.82
N ILE A 860 19.68 18.73 -4.95
CA ILE A 860 20.45 19.92 -5.32
C ILE A 860 21.49 19.57 -6.40
N ARG A 861 22.10 18.37 -6.36
CA ARG A 861 22.98 17.90 -7.45
C ARG A 861 22.24 17.83 -8.79
N VAL A 862 21.01 17.33 -8.80
CA VAL A 862 20.17 17.29 -10.02
C VAL A 862 19.88 18.70 -10.51
N LYS A 863 19.62 19.67 -9.62
CA LYS A 863 19.44 21.08 -9.99
C LYS A 863 20.71 21.68 -10.60
N LEU A 864 21.89 21.39 -10.05
CA LEU A 864 23.17 21.81 -10.63
C LEU A 864 23.41 21.20 -12.02
N MET A 865 23.03 19.94 -12.21
CA MET A 865 23.11 19.28 -13.52
C MET A 865 22.17 19.93 -14.53
N GLN A 866 20.93 20.24 -14.13
CA GLN A 866 19.97 20.96 -14.96
C GLN A 866 20.45 22.37 -15.29
N ALA A 867 21.04 23.08 -14.32
CA ALA A 867 21.66 24.39 -14.55
C ALA A 867 22.78 24.32 -15.59
N ALA A 868 23.65 23.32 -15.51
CA ALA A 868 24.69 23.08 -16.52
C ALA A 868 24.11 22.77 -17.90
N LYS A 869 23.04 21.96 -17.98
CA LYS A 869 22.31 21.69 -19.25
C LYS A 869 21.68 22.98 -19.82
N ASN A 870 21.25 23.91 -18.97
CA ASN A 870 20.73 25.23 -19.35
C ASN A 870 21.84 26.23 -19.72
N GLY A 871 23.12 25.86 -19.63
CA GLY A 871 24.27 26.67 -20.04
C GLY A 871 25.07 27.31 -18.89
N ALA A 872 24.68 27.09 -17.63
CA ALA A 872 25.43 27.61 -16.50
C ALA A 872 26.80 26.92 -16.38
N LYS A 873 27.85 27.68 -16.05
CA LYS A 873 29.18 27.12 -15.75
C LYS A 873 29.26 26.76 -14.27
N VAL A 874 29.11 25.47 -13.97
CA VAL A 874 29.24 24.94 -12.60
C VAL A 874 30.69 24.59 -12.30
N VAL A 875 31.28 25.25 -11.31
CA VAL A 875 32.64 24.98 -10.82
C VAL A 875 32.53 24.31 -9.44
N LEU A 876 33.07 23.10 -9.32
CA LEU A 876 33.16 22.39 -8.04
C LEU A 876 34.52 22.70 -7.40
N ILE A 877 34.51 23.14 -6.15
CA ILE A 877 35.72 23.40 -5.35
C ILE A 877 35.58 22.64 -4.03
N ASN A 878 36.39 21.59 -3.84
CA ASN A 878 36.39 20.75 -2.65
C ASN A 878 37.84 20.50 -2.18
N PRO A 879 38.07 20.09 -0.93
CA PRO A 879 39.38 19.62 -0.52
C PRO A 879 39.65 18.21 -1.08
N THR A 880 40.92 17.84 -1.16
CA THR A 880 41.38 16.49 -1.51
C THR A 880 40.81 15.48 -0.52
N GLY A 881 40.30 14.35 -1.01
CA GLY A 881 39.56 13.37 -0.21
C GLY A 881 38.02 13.55 -0.25
N MET A 882 37.51 14.63 -0.86
CA MET A 882 36.08 14.86 -1.10
C MET A 882 35.73 14.86 -2.59
N GLU A 883 36.41 14.03 -3.39
CA GLU A 883 36.22 13.89 -4.83
C GLU A 883 34.79 13.40 -5.18
N GLN A 884 34.27 13.84 -6.33
CA GLN A 884 32.88 13.59 -6.75
C GLN A 884 32.84 13.06 -8.19
N ASP A 885 32.76 11.73 -8.34
CA ASP A 885 32.79 11.06 -9.66
C ASP A 885 31.55 11.33 -10.52
N HIS A 886 30.39 11.60 -9.90
CA HIS A 886 29.11 11.83 -10.58
C HIS A 886 28.80 13.31 -10.87
N MET A 887 29.83 14.17 -10.89
CA MET A 887 29.75 15.58 -11.33
C MET A 887 30.47 15.82 -12.66
N GLN A 888 30.33 14.90 -13.61
CA GLN A 888 30.93 15.02 -14.96
C GLN A 888 30.41 16.21 -15.76
N PHE A 889 29.23 16.74 -15.39
CA PHE A 889 28.65 17.95 -15.98
C PHE A 889 29.31 19.25 -15.50
N ALA A 890 30.14 19.21 -14.44
CA ALA A 890 30.81 20.39 -13.93
C ALA A 890 31.80 20.93 -14.98
N TYR A 891 31.76 22.24 -15.22
CA TYR A 891 32.67 22.93 -16.14
C TYR A 891 34.13 22.77 -15.70
N LYS A 892 34.40 22.86 -14.39
CA LYS A 892 35.71 22.62 -13.80
C LYS A 892 35.56 22.00 -12.41
N LYS A 893 36.47 21.08 -12.06
CA LYS A 893 36.56 20.46 -10.73
C LYS A 893 37.93 20.77 -10.15
N ILE A 894 37.96 21.42 -9.00
CA ILE A 894 39.18 21.82 -8.30
C ILE A 894 39.22 21.08 -6.96
N TYR A 895 40.34 20.40 -6.72
CA TYR A 895 40.63 19.73 -5.46
C TYR A 895 41.88 20.37 -4.85
N THR A 896 41.75 20.89 -3.63
CA THR A 896 42.81 21.65 -2.95
C THR A 896 43.23 20.96 -1.67
N GLU A 897 44.26 21.47 -1.01
CA GLU A 897 44.51 21.11 0.40
C GLU A 897 43.34 21.60 1.26
N ASP A 898 43.18 21.02 2.46
CA ASP A 898 42.19 21.45 3.45
C ASP A 898 42.63 22.76 4.15
N SER A 899 42.79 23.81 3.33
CA SER A 899 43.15 25.17 3.73
C SER A 899 42.37 26.18 2.90
N LEU A 900 42.29 27.41 3.39
CA LEU A 900 41.62 28.51 2.69
C LEU A 900 42.48 29.16 1.60
N ASP A 901 43.72 28.72 1.40
CA ASP A 901 44.70 29.39 0.54
C ASP A 901 44.19 29.56 -0.90
N PHE A 902 43.53 28.55 -1.45
CA PHE A 902 42.98 28.63 -2.81
C PHE A 902 41.82 29.63 -2.92
N LEU A 903 40.90 29.61 -1.95
CA LEU A 903 39.78 30.55 -1.92
C LEU A 903 40.27 31.99 -1.68
N GLN A 904 41.31 32.18 -0.89
CA GLN A 904 41.97 33.47 -0.70
C GLN A 904 42.60 33.98 -2.01
N GLN A 905 43.17 33.11 -2.83
CA GLN A 905 43.66 33.48 -4.17
C GLN A 905 42.53 33.94 -5.09
N VAL A 906 41.38 33.24 -5.07
CA VAL A 906 40.18 33.61 -5.83
C VAL A 906 39.64 34.96 -5.35
N ALA A 907 39.53 35.15 -4.03
CA ALA A 907 39.07 36.38 -3.41
C ALA A 907 39.99 37.57 -3.72
N LYS A 908 41.30 37.38 -3.70
CA LYS A 908 42.28 38.41 -4.07
C LYS A 908 42.10 38.84 -5.52
N ALA A 909 42.04 37.88 -6.44
CA ALA A 909 41.86 38.17 -7.86
C ALA A 909 40.52 38.87 -8.13
N ALA A 910 39.46 38.54 -7.38
CA ALA A 910 38.17 39.23 -7.46
C ALA A 910 38.26 40.68 -6.92
N ALA A 911 38.98 40.91 -5.81
CA ALA A 911 39.19 42.24 -5.24
C ALA A 911 39.98 43.16 -6.18
N GLU A 912 40.98 42.62 -6.89
CA GLU A 912 41.79 43.34 -7.89
C GLU A 912 40.96 43.83 -9.10
N SER A 913 39.75 43.31 -9.31
CA SER A 913 38.82 43.83 -10.33
C SER A 913 38.27 45.24 -10.01
N GLY A 914 38.35 45.67 -8.75
CA GLY A 914 37.89 46.97 -8.28
C GLY A 914 36.38 47.13 -8.08
N LYS A 915 35.55 46.11 -8.35
CA LYS A 915 34.08 46.20 -8.23
C LYS A 915 33.57 46.45 -6.80
N GLY A 916 34.30 45.97 -5.79
CA GLY A 916 33.93 46.07 -4.36
C GLY A 916 34.65 47.17 -3.59
N ALA A 917 35.41 48.06 -4.24
CA ALA A 917 36.29 49.01 -3.56
C ALA A 917 35.56 50.03 -2.64
N SER A 918 34.25 50.23 -2.84
CA SER A 918 33.43 51.12 -2.02
C SER A 918 32.74 50.42 -0.83
N VAL A 919 32.94 49.12 -0.65
CA VAL A 919 32.33 48.34 0.44
C VAL A 919 33.07 48.60 1.75
N GLU A 920 32.33 48.67 2.85
CA GLU A 920 32.92 48.80 4.19
C GLU A 920 33.85 47.62 4.50
N GLY A 921 35.05 47.90 5.02
CA GLY A 921 36.06 46.88 5.33
C GLY A 921 37.00 46.50 4.17
N PHE A 922 36.82 47.05 2.97
CA PHE A 922 37.63 46.70 1.79
C PHE A 922 39.14 46.88 1.98
N ASP A 923 39.59 47.98 2.58
CA ASP A 923 41.02 48.22 2.80
C ASP A 923 41.67 47.16 3.70
N ALA A 924 40.97 46.75 4.77
CA ALA A 924 41.43 45.72 5.69
C ALA A 924 41.42 44.34 5.04
N PHE A 925 40.38 44.03 4.28
CA PHE A 925 40.26 42.79 3.52
C PHE A 925 41.36 42.67 2.47
N ASN A 926 41.58 43.72 1.66
CA ASN A 926 42.62 43.73 0.65
C ASN A 926 44.03 43.64 1.28
N ALA A 927 44.25 44.29 2.43
CA ALA A 927 45.49 44.17 3.19
C ALA A 927 45.74 42.73 3.69
N SER A 928 44.70 42.01 4.14
CA SER A 928 44.86 40.60 4.56
C SER A 928 45.27 39.65 3.43
N LEU A 929 45.03 40.05 2.17
CA LEU A 929 45.36 39.26 0.98
C LEU A 929 46.67 39.72 0.31
N ALA A 930 47.37 40.72 0.85
CA ALA A 930 48.53 41.33 0.20
C ALA A 930 49.64 40.31 -0.16
N ASP A 931 49.91 39.36 0.74
CA ASP A 931 50.96 38.34 0.57
C ASP A 931 50.50 37.08 -0.20
N VAL A 932 49.20 36.95 -0.49
CA VAL A 932 48.65 35.80 -1.21
C VAL A 932 49.05 35.84 -2.69
N LYS A 933 49.69 34.80 -3.20
CA LYS A 933 50.07 34.72 -4.62
C LYS A 933 48.98 34.03 -5.43
N VAL A 934 48.35 34.77 -6.35
CA VAL A 934 47.27 34.23 -7.20
C VAL A 934 47.84 33.29 -8.26
N GLY A 935 47.46 32.01 -8.19
CA GLY A 935 47.72 31.04 -9.25
C GLY A 935 46.80 31.21 -10.47
N GLU A 936 47.19 30.66 -11.62
CA GLU A 936 46.44 30.80 -12.88
C GLU A 936 44.99 30.30 -12.77
N GLU A 937 44.77 29.16 -12.12
CA GLU A 937 43.41 28.60 -11.97
C GLU A 937 42.51 29.44 -11.07
N ALA A 938 43.05 30.00 -10.00
CA ALA A 938 42.30 30.88 -9.10
C ALA A 938 41.94 32.20 -9.81
N ALA A 939 42.86 32.76 -10.61
CA ALA A 939 42.60 33.94 -11.43
C ALA A 939 41.50 33.68 -12.48
N GLU A 940 41.52 32.51 -13.13
CA GLU A 940 40.49 32.11 -14.10
C GLU A 940 39.10 32.04 -13.45
N ILE A 941 38.98 31.39 -12.29
CA ILE A 941 37.70 31.23 -11.57
C ILE A 941 37.21 32.58 -11.04
N ALA A 942 38.08 33.39 -10.47
CA ALA A 942 37.73 34.72 -9.98
C ALA A 942 37.19 35.60 -11.11
N LYS A 943 37.86 35.60 -12.26
CA LYS A 943 37.41 36.31 -13.46
C LYS A 943 36.08 35.78 -13.96
N LEU A 944 35.94 34.45 -14.05
CA LEU A 944 34.70 33.80 -14.49
C LEU A 944 33.51 34.20 -13.62
N TYR A 945 33.68 34.14 -12.30
CA TYR A 945 32.66 34.50 -11.33
C TYR A 945 32.33 35.99 -11.38
N THR A 946 33.35 36.85 -11.37
CA THR A 946 33.20 38.31 -11.31
C THR A 946 32.64 38.91 -12.60
N ASP A 947 33.00 38.37 -13.78
CA ASP A 947 32.55 38.90 -15.08
C ASP A 947 31.13 38.43 -15.46
N ALA A 948 30.58 37.42 -14.78
CA ALA A 948 29.23 36.95 -15.07
C ALA A 948 28.17 38.02 -14.76
N LYS A 949 26.99 37.93 -15.39
CA LYS A 949 25.89 38.85 -15.07
C LYS A 949 25.16 38.40 -13.82
N LYS A 950 25.03 37.09 -13.65
CA LYS A 950 24.41 36.44 -12.51
C LYS A 950 25.29 35.27 -12.07
N SER A 951 25.70 35.29 -10.81
CA SER A 951 26.53 34.25 -10.23
C SER A 951 26.00 33.82 -8.87
N MET A 952 26.10 32.53 -8.57
CA MET A 952 25.69 32.00 -7.28
C MET A 952 26.79 31.15 -6.64
N ILE A 953 26.83 31.16 -5.32
CA ILE A 953 27.64 30.24 -4.51
C ILE A 953 26.71 29.24 -3.84
N VAL A 954 27.00 27.95 -3.96
CA VAL A 954 26.32 26.88 -3.21
C VAL A 954 27.32 26.31 -2.22
N LEU A 955 27.02 26.41 -0.91
CA LEU A 955 27.83 25.83 0.15
C LEU A 955 26.97 25.03 1.13
N GLN A 956 27.57 24.02 1.76
CA GLN A 956 26.92 23.19 2.79
C GLN A 956 27.42 23.57 4.18
N GLN A 957 26.52 24.09 5.02
CA GLN A 957 26.86 24.64 6.34
C GLN A 957 27.49 23.59 7.27
N ASN A 958 27.06 22.33 7.15
CA ASN A 958 27.58 21.22 7.94
C ASN A 958 28.87 20.61 7.37
N VAL A 959 29.43 21.16 6.29
CA VAL A 959 30.68 20.67 5.67
C VAL A 959 31.76 21.73 5.70
N VAL A 960 31.47 22.97 5.28
CA VAL A 960 32.47 24.05 5.29
C VAL A 960 32.68 24.60 6.69
N SER A 961 33.90 25.10 6.95
CA SER A 961 34.18 25.84 8.18
C SER A 961 33.48 27.21 8.20
N GLU A 962 33.33 27.81 9.39
CA GLU A 962 32.79 29.16 9.55
C GLU A 962 33.64 30.21 8.79
N ASP A 963 34.97 30.09 8.88
CA ASP A 963 35.92 30.96 8.18
C ASP A 963 35.78 30.82 6.65
N CYS A 964 35.57 29.60 6.15
CA CYS A 964 35.31 29.35 4.73
C CYS A 964 34.02 30.03 4.26
N ALA A 965 32.93 29.87 5.00
CA ALA A 965 31.64 30.50 4.70
C ALA A 965 31.74 32.04 4.74
N THR A 966 32.50 32.59 5.70
CA THR A 966 32.79 34.03 5.81
C THR A 966 33.53 34.54 4.58
N LEU A 967 34.60 33.86 4.17
CA LEU A 967 35.37 34.23 2.98
C LEU A 967 34.55 34.15 1.68
N LEU A 968 33.64 33.18 1.57
CA LEU A 968 32.71 33.08 0.44
C LEU A 968 31.67 34.20 0.43
N ALA A 969 31.18 34.61 1.59
CA ALA A 969 30.30 35.76 1.71
C ALA A 969 31.04 37.05 1.30
N ASP A 970 32.29 37.22 1.73
CA ASP A 970 33.15 38.34 1.28
C ASP A 970 33.35 38.32 -0.23
N LEU A 971 33.60 37.15 -0.83
CA LEU A 971 33.73 36.99 -2.27
C LEU A 971 32.44 37.42 -3.00
N ALA A 972 31.26 37.04 -2.48
CA ALA A 972 29.98 37.46 -3.03
C ALA A 972 29.77 38.98 -2.93
N VAL A 973 30.16 39.59 -1.81
CA VAL A 973 30.06 41.05 -1.60
C VAL A 973 31.04 41.81 -2.50
N VAL A 974 32.32 41.42 -2.54
CA VAL A 974 33.37 42.15 -3.28
C VAL A 974 33.18 42.08 -4.80
N SER A 975 32.59 40.99 -5.29
CA SER A 975 32.25 40.81 -6.71
C SER A 975 30.92 41.48 -7.11
N GLY A 976 30.08 41.83 -6.13
CA GLY A 976 28.74 42.40 -6.35
C GLY A 976 27.63 41.37 -6.57
N HIS A 977 27.93 40.07 -6.46
CA HIS A 977 26.99 38.97 -6.65
C HIS A 977 26.26 38.60 -5.35
N VAL A 978 25.50 39.54 -4.77
CA VAL A 978 24.68 39.28 -3.57
C VAL A 978 23.48 40.24 -3.44
N GLY A 979 22.33 39.69 -3.01
CA GLY A 979 21.15 40.46 -2.64
C GLY A 979 20.18 40.76 -3.80
N SER A 980 20.20 39.96 -4.86
CA SER A 980 19.19 40.02 -5.92
C SER A 980 18.85 38.63 -6.45
N PRO A 981 17.71 38.46 -7.16
CA PRO A 981 17.37 37.15 -7.71
C PRO A 981 18.43 36.61 -8.67
N ARG A 982 18.73 35.32 -8.53
CA ARG A 982 19.72 34.51 -9.26
C ARG A 982 21.17 34.92 -9.01
N ASP A 983 21.40 35.69 -7.95
CA ASP A 983 22.65 36.40 -7.69
C ASP A 983 22.94 36.47 -6.19
N GLY A 984 23.77 35.55 -5.70
CA GLY A 984 23.99 35.42 -4.27
C GLY A 984 24.38 34.02 -3.83
N ILE A 985 23.79 33.58 -2.72
CA ILE A 985 24.25 32.39 -1.99
C ILE A 985 23.07 31.47 -1.73
N LEU A 986 23.24 30.18 -2.03
CA LEU A 986 22.41 29.10 -1.52
C LEU A 986 23.17 28.43 -0.38
N LEU A 987 22.76 28.71 0.85
CA LEU A 987 23.31 28.09 2.05
C LEU A 987 22.52 26.82 2.36
N VAL A 988 23.08 25.66 2.02
CA VAL A 988 22.46 24.37 2.28
C VAL A 988 22.59 24.04 3.77
N LYS A 989 21.46 23.94 4.46
CA LYS A 989 21.39 23.69 5.89
C LYS A 989 21.76 22.24 6.26
N PRO A 990 22.17 21.99 7.51
CA PRO A 990 22.50 20.64 8.00
C PRO A 990 21.35 19.61 7.86
N LYS A 991 20.13 20.00 8.23
CA LYS A 991 18.97 19.10 8.39
C LYS A 991 17.66 19.67 7.87
N ASN A 992 16.64 18.81 7.79
CA ASN A 992 15.32 19.10 7.22
C ASN A 992 14.68 20.36 7.83
N ASN A 993 14.79 20.55 9.15
CA ASN A 993 14.20 21.70 9.83
C ASN A 993 15.19 22.65 10.50
N THR A 994 16.49 22.62 10.18
CA THR A 994 17.46 23.54 10.83
C THR A 994 17.05 25.01 10.65
N GLN A 995 16.47 25.35 9.49
CA GLN A 995 15.97 26.71 9.30
C GLN A 995 14.80 27.01 10.24
N GLY A 996 13.88 26.07 10.44
CA GLY A 996 12.77 26.24 11.38
C GLY A 996 13.23 26.35 12.84
N ILE A 997 14.22 25.55 13.25
CA ILE A 997 14.87 25.66 14.57
C ILE A 997 15.50 27.05 14.76
N ASN A 998 16.17 27.59 13.73
CA ASN A 998 16.70 28.95 13.75
C ASN A 998 15.60 30.02 13.81
N ASP A 999 14.49 29.84 13.08
CA ASP A 999 13.35 30.77 13.07
C ASP A 999 12.66 30.82 14.46
N LEU A 1000 12.74 29.73 15.23
CA LEU A 1000 12.34 29.67 16.63
C LEU A 1000 13.35 30.32 17.60
N GLY A 1001 14.50 30.78 17.11
CA GLY A 1001 15.56 31.40 17.91
C GLY A 1001 16.46 30.40 18.64
N ILE A 1002 16.48 29.13 18.23
CA ILE A 1002 17.37 28.11 18.79
C ILE A 1002 18.65 28.10 17.95
N THR A 1003 19.61 28.96 18.31
CA THR A 1003 20.84 29.19 17.51
C THR A 1003 22.12 28.74 18.21
N ALA A 1004 22.02 28.09 19.37
CA ALA A 1004 23.15 27.53 20.09
C ALA A 1004 23.45 26.09 19.65
N GLY A 1005 24.74 25.74 19.62
CA GLY A 1005 25.25 24.40 19.35
C GLY A 1005 25.85 23.72 20.57
N ALA A 1006 26.67 22.69 20.32
CA ALA A 1006 27.32 21.87 21.36
C ALA A 1006 28.22 22.68 22.32
N GLU A 1007 28.73 23.85 21.90
CA GLU A 1007 29.52 24.76 22.73
C GLU A 1007 28.76 25.25 23.97
N SER A 1008 27.43 25.25 23.93
CA SER A 1008 26.58 25.68 25.06
C SER A 1008 26.52 24.66 26.21
N LEU A 1009 27.05 23.44 26.01
CA LEU A 1009 27.17 22.43 27.07
C LEU A 1009 28.19 22.78 28.16
N ALA A 1010 29.02 23.80 27.96
CA ALA A 1010 29.94 24.25 28.99
C ALA A 1010 29.19 24.58 30.30
N GLY A 1011 29.55 23.89 31.39
CA GLY A 1011 28.95 24.06 32.71
C GLY A 1011 27.63 23.30 32.95
N VAL A 1012 27.10 22.58 31.94
CA VAL A 1012 25.86 21.80 32.07
C VAL A 1012 26.09 20.56 32.93
N LYS A 1013 25.11 20.26 33.78
CA LYS A 1013 25.07 19.09 34.68
C LYS A 1013 23.86 18.19 34.44
N ALA A 1014 22.76 18.73 33.90
CA ALA A 1014 21.60 17.96 33.47
C ALA A 1014 21.29 18.26 32.00
N LEU A 1015 21.09 17.23 31.19
CA LEU A 1015 20.70 17.37 29.78
C LEU A 1015 19.44 16.55 29.49
N LEU A 1016 18.45 17.17 28.87
CA LEU A 1016 17.31 16.49 28.26
C LEU A 1016 17.47 16.56 26.74
N VAL A 1017 17.62 15.41 26.09
CA VAL A 1017 17.82 15.32 24.65
C VAL A 1017 16.53 14.84 23.98
N PHE A 1018 16.03 15.62 23.03
CA PHE A 1018 14.84 15.29 22.24
C PHE A 1018 15.25 15.03 20.79
N GLY A 1019 15.29 13.76 20.41
CA GLY A 1019 15.48 13.32 19.04
C GLY A 1019 16.90 13.43 18.48
N GLU A 1020 17.93 13.54 19.31
CA GLU A 1020 19.33 13.59 18.86
C GLU A 1020 20.21 12.49 19.47
N ASN A 1021 21.17 12.00 18.69
CA ASN A 1021 22.21 11.07 19.11
C ASN A 1021 23.59 11.73 18.97
N PRO A 1022 23.97 12.64 19.89
CA PRO A 1022 25.26 13.33 19.85
C PRO A 1022 26.43 12.40 20.12
N ASP A 1023 27.66 12.91 19.95
CA ASP A 1023 28.85 12.14 20.30
C ASP A 1023 28.82 11.75 21.79
N PRO A 1024 28.96 10.45 22.13
CA PRO A 1024 28.95 10.02 23.52
C PRO A 1024 30.04 10.65 24.40
N ALA A 1025 31.10 11.23 23.82
CA ALA A 1025 32.11 12.00 24.55
C ALA A 1025 31.58 13.33 25.10
N LEU A 1026 30.59 13.96 24.45
CA LEU A 1026 29.96 15.20 24.92
C LEU A 1026 29.04 14.98 26.12
N LEU A 1027 28.73 13.72 26.44
CA LEU A 1027 27.78 13.33 27.48
C LEU A 1027 28.46 12.87 28.79
N SER A 1028 29.79 12.84 28.86
CA SER A 1028 30.52 12.20 29.98
C SER A 1028 30.46 12.96 31.31
N ASP A 1029 30.25 14.27 31.26
CA ASP A 1029 30.42 15.15 32.43
C ASP A 1029 29.09 15.52 33.11
N LEU A 1030 27.99 14.88 32.68
CA LEU A 1030 26.62 15.11 33.16
C LEU A 1030 26.35 14.31 34.44
N GLU A 1031 25.66 14.93 35.41
CA GLU A 1031 25.07 14.24 36.59
C GLU A 1031 23.72 13.60 36.27
N PHE A 1032 23.06 14.03 35.20
CA PHE A 1032 21.78 13.52 34.75
C PHE A 1032 21.60 13.64 33.25
N LEU A 1033 21.13 12.57 32.60
CA LEU A 1033 20.79 12.54 31.19
C LEU A 1033 19.40 11.91 30.98
N ALA A 1034 18.49 12.65 30.35
CA ALA A 1034 17.25 12.09 29.81
C ALA A 1034 17.30 12.11 28.27
N VAL A 1035 16.84 11.04 27.63
CA VAL A 1035 16.82 10.93 26.16
C VAL A 1035 15.42 10.54 25.71
N CYS A 1036 14.83 11.31 24.81
CA CYS A 1036 13.64 10.95 24.05
C CYS A 1036 14.06 10.65 22.61
N ASP A 1037 13.94 9.39 22.17
CA ASP A 1037 14.27 9.00 20.80
C ASP A 1037 13.45 7.77 20.38
N THR A 1038 13.51 7.43 19.11
CA THR A 1038 12.78 6.33 18.47
C THR A 1038 13.41 4.96 18.77
N HIS A 1039 14.72 4.91 19.02
CA HIS A 1039 15.49 3.67 19.16
C HIS A 1039 16.47 3.77 20.33
N MET A 1040 16.96 2.60 20.78
CA MET A 1040 18.03 2.50 21.79
C MET A 1040 19.39 2.94 21.21
N THR A 1041 19.57 4.26 21.07
CA THR A 1041 20.79 4.90 20.55
C THR A 1041 21.96 4.84 21.55
N PRO A 1042 23.21 5.05 21.12
CA PRO A 1042 24.35 5.21 22.03
C PRO A 1042 24.14 6.29 23.11
N ALA A 1043 23.41 7.37 22.79
CA ALA A 1043 23.00 8.36 23.79
C ALA A 1043 21.97 7.79 24.78
N ALA A 1044 20.93 7.10 24.29
CA ALA A 1044 19.91 6.46 25.14
C ALA A 1044 20.50 5.40 26.08
N GLN A 1045 21.47 4.60 25.60
CA GLN A 1045 22.19 3.61 26.41
C GLN A 1045 22.95 4.21 27.60
N LYS A 1046 23.33 5.50 27.52
CA LYS A 1046 23.98 6.24 28.62
C LYS A 1046 23.00 6.99 29.51
N ALA A 1047 21.74 7.14 29.10
CA ALA A 1047 20.76 7.95 29.79
C ALA A 1047 20.36 7.36 31.15
N ASP A 1048 19.96 8.22 32.08
CA ASP A 1048 19.31 7.83 33.33
C ASP A 1048 17.81 7.60 33.14
N VAL A 1049 17.21 8.28 32.16
CA VAL A 1049 15.81 8.11 31.76
C VAL A 1049 15.73 8.09 30.24
N VAL A 1050 14.97 7.15 29.70
CA VAL A 1050 14.69 7.05 28.26
C VAL A 1050 13.18 7.13 28.05
N PHE A 1051 12.75 8.03 27.16
CA PHE A 1051 11.37 8.11 26.68
C PHE A 1051 11.31 7.61 25.23
N PRO A 1052 10.33 6.78 24.88
CA PRO A 1052 10.08 6.45 23.48
C PRO A 1052 9.53 7.69 22.76
N GLY A 1053 10.06 7.98 21.57
CA GLY A 1053 9.65 9.11 20.73
C GLY A 1053 9.16 8.67 19.34
N THR A 1054 8.67 9.62 18.56
CA THR A 1054 8.09 9.39 17.23
C THR A 1054 9.01 9.84 16.10
N ALA A 1055 9.12 9.02 15.06
CA ALA A 1055 9.87 9.32 13.83
C ALA A 1055 9.11 10.27 12.88
N PRO A 1056 9.77 10.91 11.88
CA PRO A 1056 9.13 11.82 10.94
C PRO A 1056 7.93 11.25 10.17
N ILE A 1057 7.84 9.93 9.97
CA ILE A 1057 6.69 9.27 9.33
C ILE A 1057 5.41 9.33 10.19
N HIS A 1058 5.56 9.53 11.49
CA HIS A 1058 4.46 9.66 12.45
C HIS A 1058 4.15 11.13 12.79
N ALA A 1059 4.93 12.08 12.25
CA ALA A 1059 4.82 13.47 12.59
C ALA A 1059 3.74 14.16 11.75
N GLU A 1060 3.07 15.14 12.37
CA GLU A 1060 2.14 16.08 11.77
C GLU A 1060 2.61 17.49 12.14
N GLY A 1061 2.43 18.45 11.23
CA GLY A 1061 2.82 19.85 11.46
C GLY A 1061 3.56 20.42 10.26
N SER A 1062 4.61 21.18 10.50
CA SER A 1062 5.34 21.88 9.45
C SER A 1062 6.87 21.79 9.58
N TYR A 1063 7.53 21.90 8.44
CA TYR A 1063 8.98 22.05 8.32
C TYR A 1063 9.32 23.29 7.51
N THR A 1064 10.43 23.94 7.87
CA THR A 1064 11.03 25.04 7.12
C THR A 1064 12.37 24.58 6.55
N ASN A 1065 12.44 24.46 5.22
CA ASN A 1065 13.60 23.91 4.54
C ASN A 1065 14.74 24.94 4.35
N THR A 1066 15.81 24.53 3.66
CA THR A 1066 17.00 25.36 3.43
C THR A 1066 16.76 26.66 2.67
N GLU A 1067 15.76 26.70 1.79
CA GLU A 1067 15.38 27.90 1.04
C GLU A 1067 14.30 28.71 1.76
N ARG A 1068 14.04 28.40 3.04
CA ARG A 1068 12.99 29.00 3.89
C ARG A 1068 11.58 28.74 3.37
N ARG A 1069 11.39 27.64 2.65
CA ARG A 1069 10.05 27.23 2.24
C ARG A 1069 9.34 26.61 3.43
N PHE A 1070 8.18 27.15 3.77
CA PHE A 1070 7.29 26.60 4.78
C PHE A 1070 6.46 25.47 4.16
N GLN A 1071 6.55 24.25 4.68
CA GLN A 1071 5.93 23.06 4.10
C GLN A 1071 5.19 22.27 5.18
N ALA A 1072 3.92 21.93 4.93
CA ALA A 1072 3.14 21.07 5.80
C ALA A 1072 3.49 19.60 5.58
N THR A 1073 3.39 18.77 6.61
CA THR A 1073 3.57 17.31 6.53
C THR A 1073 2.42 16.60 7.22
N GLU A 1074 1.87 15.57 6.56
CA GLU A 1074 0.81 14.73 7.11
C GLU A 1074 1.38 13.49 7.79
N GLN A 1075 0.66 13.00 8.81
CA GLN A 1075 0.97 11.74 9.47
C GLN A 1075 0.70 10.54 8.54
N ALA A 1076 1.78 9.85 8.15
CA ALA A 1076 1.72 8.70 7.25
C ALA A 1076 1.53 7.36 7.97
N ALA A 1077 2.02 7.22 9.21
CA ALA A 1077 1.90 6.00 10.02
C ALA A 1077 1.43 6.29 11.45
N THR A 1078 0.76 5.31 12.06
CA THR A 1078 0.40 5.36 13.48
C THR A 1078 1.57 4.85 14.33
N PRO A 1079 2.05 5.62 15.33
CA PRO A 1079 3.15 5.17 16.16
C PRO A 1079 2.71 4.07 17.14
N GLU A 1080 3.61 3.13 17.45
CA GLU A 1080 3.39 2.09 18.46
C GLU A 1080 3.63 2.60 19.91
N VAL A 1081 3.68 3.92 20.12
CA VAL A 1081 3.96 4.54 21.42
C VAL A 1081 2.73 5.30 21.93
N LEU A 1082 2.58 5.38 23.25
CA LEU A 1082 1.43 6.02 23.89
C LEU A 1082 1.38 7.54 23.68
N MET A 1083 2.55 8.18 23.57
CA MET A 1083 2.69 9.64 23.47
C MET A 1083 3.63 10.02 22.34
N ASN A 1084 3.30 11.07 21.59
CA ASN A 1084 4.19 11.65 20.60
C ASN A 1084 5.26 12.56 21.25
N ASN A 1085 6.22 13.04 20.45
CA ASN A 1085 7.33 13.88 20.92
C ASN A 1085 6.87 15.12 21.70
N MET A 1086 5.82 15.79 21.22
CA MET A 1086 5.25 17.00 21.82
C MET A 1086 4.61 16.69 23.19
N GLN A 1087 3.82 15.62 23.27
CA GLN A 1087 3.12 15.20 24.48
C GLN A 1087 4.09 14.85 25.61
N VAL A 1088 5.26 14.25 25.30
CA VAL A 1088 6.33 14.02 26.29
C VAL A 1088 6.78 15.34 26.94
N ALA A 1089 6.94 16.40 26.14
CA ALA A 1089 7.33 17.72 26.67
C ALA A 1089 6.19 18.41 27.46
N VAL A 1090 4.94 18.27 27.00
CA VAL A 1090 3.75 18.80 27.68
C VAL A 1090 3.61 18.18 29.07
N GLU A 1091 3.69 16.86 29.18
CA GLU A 1091 3.54 16.15 30.45
C GLU A 1091 4.68 16.44 31.43
N LEU A 1092 5.93 16.56 30.94
CA LEU A 1092 7.05 17.04 31.76
C LEU A 1092 6.78 18.44 32.32
N GLY A 1093 6.29 19.37 31.49
CA GLY A 1093 5.97 20.73 31.91
C GLY A 1093 4.82 20.78 32.92
N ARG A 1094 3.76 19.99 32.69
CA ARG A 1094 2.62 19.88 33.62
C ARG A 1094 3.05 19.38 35.00
N LEU A 1095 3.93 18.39 35.05
CA LEU A 1095 4.47 17.87 36.29
C LEU A 1095 5.33 18.88 37.06
N LEU A 1096 5.92 19.84 36.34
CA LEU A 1096 6.66 20.97 36.89
C LEU A 1096 5.76 22.18 37.19
N GLU A 1097 4.43 22.01 37.14
CA GLU A 1097 3.43 23.06 37.36
C GLU A 1097 3.57 24.25 36.37
N MET A 1098 4.07 23.98 35.15
CA MET A 1098 4.21 24.97 34.09
C MET A 1098 2.91 25.08 33.26
N PRO A 1099 2.58 26.28 32.72
CA PRO A 1099 1.45 26.43 31.82
C PRO A 1099 1.77 25.81 30.45
N MET A 1100 1.19 24.63 30.17
CA MET A 1100 1.35 23.90 28.90
C MET A 1100 -0.04 23.63 28.27
N PRO A 1101 -0.68 24.64 27.63
CA PRO A 1101 -2.03 24.53 27.05
C PRO A 1101 -2.00 23.93 25.63
N TYR A 1102 -1.20 22.88 25.43
CA TYR A 1102 -0.95 22.28 24.11
C TYR A 1102 -1.50 20.86 24.07
N ASP A 1103 -2.83 20.73 24.05
CA ASP A 1103 -3.51 19.44 23.92
C ASP A 1103 -3.67 19.03 22.44
N THR A 1104 -3.70 20.02 21.55
CA THR A 1104 -3.88 19.83 20.10
C THR A 1104 -2.83 20.58 19.27
N MET A 1105 -2.60 20.13 18.03
CA MET A 1105 -1.68 20.78 17.11
C MET A 1105 -2.15 22.22 16.77
N ASP A 1106 -3.45 22.42 16.61
CA ASP A 1106 -4.05 23.73 16.30
C ASP A 1106 -3.74 24.80 17.36
N GLU A 1107 -3.71 24.42 18.64
CA GLU A 1107 -3.36 25.34 19.74
C GLU A 1107 -1.91 25.82 19.63
N VAL A 1108 -0.99 24.93 19.26
CA VAL A 1108 0.43 25.26 19.05
C VAL A 1108 0.60 26.18 17.85
N ILE A 1109 -0.03 25.83 16.72
CA ILE A 1109 -0.01 26.64 15.50
C ILE A 1109 -0.53 28.05 15.79
N HIS A 1110 -1.66 28.17 16.49
CA HIS A 1110 -2.25 29.46 16.82
C HIS A 1110 -1.34 30.33 17.70
N GLU A 1111 -0.66 29.75 18.70
CA GLU A 1111 0.31 30.52 19.50
C GLU A 1111 1.53 30.91 18.65
N MET A 1112 2.04 30.02 17.79
CA MET A 1112 3.19 30.29 16.92
C MET A 1112 2.93 31.43 15.94
N GLU A 1113 1.76 31.47 15.29
CA GLU A 1113 1.37 32.56 14.38
C GLU A 1113 1.44 33.94 15.04
N SER A 1114 1.13 34.00 16.34
CA SER A 1114 1.17 35.24 17.12
C SER A 1114 2.57 35.58 17.63
N SER A 1115 3.34 34.58 18.06
CA SER A 1115 4.56 34.74 18.85
C SER A 1115 5.86 34.62 18.06
N VAL A 1116 5.87 33.90 16.93
CA VAL A 1116 7.04 33.69 16.08
C VAL A 1116 6.96 34.60 14.85
N PRO A 1117 7.81 35.62 14.72
CA PRO A 1117 7.71 36.60 13.63
C PRO A 1117 7.75 35.98 12.23
N ALA A 1118 8.55 34.93 12.02
CA ALA A 1118 8.70 34.27 10.72
C ALA A 1118 7.42 33.55 10.24
N TYR A 1119 6.58 33.10 11.18
CA TYR A 1119 5.36 32.33 10.88
C TYR A 1119 4.09 33.17 10.94
N ARG A 1120 4.22 34.46 11.26
CA ARG A 1120 3.11 35.38 11.23
C ARG A 1120 2.63 35.59 9.79
N TYR A 1121 1.47 35.01 9.46
CA TYR A 1121 0.87 34.97 8.11
C TYR A 1121 1.57 34.06 7.09
N ALA A 1122 2.44 33.14 7.55
CA ALA A 1122 3.07 32.17 6.66
C ALA A 1122 2.00 31.29 6.00
N SER A 1123 2.12 31.11 4.68
CA SER A 1123 1.26 30.20 3.92
C SER A 1123 2.03 28.94 3.50
N GLU A 1124 1.32 27.83 3.37
CA GLU A 1124 1.92 26.59 2.85
C GLU A 1124 2.56 26.83 1.47
N GLY A 1125 3.80 26.35 1.32
CA GLY A 1125 4.59 26.49 0.10
C GLY A 1125 5.27 27.86 -0.06
N GLU A 1126 5.01 28.82 0.82
CA GLU A 1126 5.62 30.16 0.78
C GLU A 1126 7.13 30.08 1.04
N ILE A 1127 7.90 30.87 0.28
CA ILE A 1127 9.31 31.13 0.56
C ILE A 1127 9.37 32.35 1.48
N LEU A 1128 9.58 32.12 2.78
CA LEU A 1128 9.53 33.17 3.79
C LEU A 1128 10.58 34.26 3.50
N GLY A 1129 10.11 35.49 3.30
CA GLY A 1129 10.94 36.65 2.94
C GLY A 1129 11.42 36.68 1.48
N GLY A 1130 11.06 35.72 0.63
CA GLY A 1130 11.45 35.68 -0.78
C GLY A 1130 12.97 35.60 -0.99
N VAL A 1131 13.51 36.46 -1.86
CA VAL A 1131 14.96 36.65 -1.99
C VAL A 1131 15.42 37.68 -0.96
N LEU A 1132 16.31 37.29 -0.06
CA LEU A 1132 16.74 38.16 1.03
C LEU A 1132 17.75 39.20 0.54
N VAL A 1133 17.55 40.44 0.98
CA VAL A 1133 18.55 41.50 0.85
C VAL A 1133 19.45 41.46 2.09
N PRO A 1134 20.78 41.49 1.95
CA PRO A 1134 21.68 41.56 3.10
C PRO A 1134 21.35 42.75 4.02
N GLU A 1135 21.26 42.51 5.32
CA GLU A 1135 21.04 43.55 6.34
C GLU A 1135 22.24 44.50 6.42
N LYS A 1136 23.43 43.96 6.16
CA LYS A 1136 24.69 44.69 6.03
C LYS A 1136 25.54 44.10 4.91
N LYS A 1137 26.54 44.86 4.46
CA LYS A 1137 27.55 44.43 3.47
C LYS A 1137 28.91 44.91 3.95
N VAL A 1138 29.53 44.14 4.84
CA VAL A 1138 30.81 44.48 5.47
C VAL A 1138 31.80 43.36 5.22
N LEU A 1139 32.99 43.68 4.72
CA LEU A 1139 34.04 42.69 4.47
C LEU A 1139 34.76 42.33 5.78
N VAL A 1140 34.95 41.04 6.05
CA VAL A 1140 35.53 40.53 7.30
C VAL A 1140 36.81 39.74 7.01
N PRO A 1141 38.01 40.32 7.21
CA PRO A 1141 39.28 39.69 6.86
C PRO A 1141 39.48 38.29 7.48
N VAL A 1142 39.60 37.26 6.64
CA VAL A 1142 39.94 35.88 7.04
C VAL A 1142 41.39 35.57 6.69
N THR A 1143 42.28 35.52 7.68
CA THR A 1143 43.73 35.37 7.48
C THR A 1143 44.21 33.92 7.29
N GLY A 1144 43.35 32.94 7.57
CA GLY A 1144 43.64 31.50 7.42
C GLY A 1144 42.59 30.66 8.13
N GLY A 1145 42.64 29.34 7.94
CA GLY A 1145 41.66 28.41 8.52
C GLY A 1145 41.60 27.11 7.74
N LYS A 1146 40.79 26.16 8.22
CA LYS A 1146 40.46 24.94 7.48
C LYS A 1146 39.42 25.23 6.40
N PHE A 1147 39.42 24.48 5.32
CA PHE A 1147 38.38 24.55 4.31
C PHE A 1147 37.10 23.85 4.80
N ALA A 1148 37.25 22.60 5.24
CA ALA A 1148 36.16 21.76 5.68
C ALA A 1148 36.21 21.55 7.20
N ASP A 1149 35.05 21.57 7.83
CA ASP A 1149 34.83 21.17 9.20
C ASP A 1149 33.54 20.34 9.31
N PRO A 1150 33.53 19.09 8.82
CA PRO A 1150 32.32 18.29 8.70
C PRO A 1150 31.67 18.00 10.06
N MET A 1151 30.37 18.24 10.13
CA MET A 1151 29.55 18.03 11.31
C MET A 1151 29.11 16.57 11.41
N LYS A 1152 29.18 15.98 12.60
CA LYS A 1152 28.67 14.63 12.83
C LYS A 1152 27.15 14.66 12.84
N ASN A 1153 26.53 13.83 11.98
CA ASN A 1153 25.09 13.65 11.94
C ASN A 1153 24.58 13.05 13.26
N THR A 1154 23.60 13.69 13.91
CA THR A 1154 22.99 13.18 15.16
C THR A 1154 21.70 12.38 14.93
N ASP A 1155 21.24 12.24 13.68
CA ASP A 1155 20.05 11.45 13.35
C ASP A 1155 20.38 9.96 13.16
N TYR A 1156 19.97 9.17 14.15
CA TYR A 1156 20.16 7.73 14.16
C TYR A 1156 19.39 7.00 13.05
N LEU A 1157 18.21 7.47 12.63
CA LEU A 1157 17.45 6.84 11.55
C LEU A 1157 18.22 6.93 10.23
N LYS A 1158 18.83 8.09 9.97
CA LYS A 1158 19.70 8.29 8.80
C LYS A 1158 20.94 7.39 8.84
N GLU A 1159 21.50 7.10 10.02
CA GLU A 1159 22.59 6.13 10.15
C GLU A 1159 22.15 4.70 9.85
N LEU A 1160 20.96 4.28 10.30
CA LEU A 1160 20.41 2.94 10.07
C LEU A 1160 20.17 2.65 8.59
N ILE A 1161 19.86 3.68 7.79
CA ILE A 1161 19.66 3.52 6.34
C ILE A 1161 21.00 3.37 5.60
N MET A 1162 22.07 3.96 6.13
CA MET A 1162 23.40 3.91 5.53
C MET A 1162 24.19 2.64 5.88
N LYS A 1163 23.81 1.95 6.96
CA LYS A 1163 24.36 0.67 7.41
C LYS A 1163 23.60 -0.48 6.74
#